data_AF-A0A179HZ08-F1
#
_entry.id   AF-A0A179HZ08-F1
#
_cell.length_a   1.000
_cell.length_b   1.000
_cell.length_c   1.000
_cell.angle_alpha   90.00
_cell.angle_beta   90.00
_cell.angle_gamma   90.00
#
_symmetry.space_group_name_H-M   'P 1'
#
loop_
_entity.id
_entity.type
_entity.pdbx_description
1 polymer ?
#
loop_
_entity_poly.entity_id
_entity_poly.type
_entity_poly.pdbx_seq_one_letter_code
_entity_poly.pdbx_strand_id
1 'polypeptide(L)'
;QHSSKLALLLFSCGTILAIVLAATLDLSQYTLYPAGLETSPRPGPSISSNSKNPSASYNFPFPRPPRPRAMSRPRFTALNNALANNPIARRPSFLSRASALQMASSYPISTDTSDIATPRSASLSSIGSRASARSISRYSARSASQTSISRQSIPVPRLTRPNPMSAVDITALQEAMKMTALDQHRGYSQDRFAEVKQTQTTEYLAESDAAGYQIIREPHWNKGLSFTPEERVAKNLTGLIPHTMESLETQSIRAMKMIQTRQTSIDKYLYLSNLKAQNIDLFYRLLMDNIRELMPLVYTPTIGDVCLQYSTLYTRPEALYISIKQRRSIKTMLRNWPCTNPEICVVTDGSRILGLGDLGVNGVGISIGKLSLYTAAAGISPEKTLPIVLDTGTDNESNLKDPLYLGLRQKRVSKAAQQEFMDEFMDAVKEVYPNMVVQFEDFESEKAFNYLDRYRNTHRCFNDDVQGTGAVVLGGYIGAVNLSGVPLEDQRLVFMGAGSAGVGVAKQLVEYYTKRGLSKSEARDRFWLVDTKGLVTTDRGDHLAEHKQYFARTDNHGQQFRTLEEVIEYVRPSALVGLAATFGIFTESSIRALKHSVDGGGPNRRPILFPLSNPLTKAECTFEQAVEWTDGSVIFASGSPFSSFSVAGPNGNEITYNPNQGNNVYVFPGLGLGAILSQATRITDEMVYTSASALSNCLNADEIAMGLIYPRIERVREASVIIAREVMKAARREGVSTLPEELWNEWEEWGDVALTSYIRSRVYEPKSFSDTNSSRL
;
A
#
# COMPACT_ATOMS: atom_id res chain seq x y z
N GLN A 1 25.78 -4.98 52.52
CA GLN A 1 24.46 -4.30 52.57
C GLN A 1 23.52 -4.90 51.51
N HIS A 2 22.91 -6.07 51.74
CA HIS A 2 22.11 -6.76 50.69
C HIS A 2 20.77 -7.36 51.15
N SER A 3 20.33 -7.11 52.39
CA SER A 3 19.10 -7.70 52.95
C SER A 3 17.89 -6.74 52.98
N SER A 4 18.12 -5.43 52.80
CA SER A 4 17.10 -4.39 53.02
C SER A 4 16.19 -4.10 51.83
N LYS A 5 16.58 -4.47 50.60
CA LYS A 5 15.78 -4.22 49.38
C LYS A 5 14.71 -5.28 49.10
N LEU A 6 14.83 -6.49 49.65
CA LEU A 6 13.88 -7.58 49.40
C LEU A 6 12.57 -7.41 50.20
N ALA A 7 12.64 -6.81 51.40
CA ALA A 7 11.48 -6.56 52.25
C ALA A 7 10.48 -5.55 51.65
N LEU A 8 10.96 -4.59 50.86
CA LEU A 8 10.11 -3.56 50.25
C LEU A 8 9.22 -4.13 49.14
N LEU A 9 9.75 -5.01 48.28
CA LEU A 9 8.98 -5.66 47.21
C LEU A 9 7.85 -6.54 47.76
N LEU A 10 8.10 -7.27 48.85
CA LEU A 10 7.11 -8.17 49.44
C LEU A 10 5.92 -7.41 50.04
N PHE A 11 6.12 -6.19 50.55
CA PHE A 11 5.03 -5.34 51.03
C PHE A 11 4.16 -4.81 49.88
N SER A 12 4.76 -4.46 48.73
CA SER A 12 4.04 -3.93 47.57
C SER A 12 3.05 -4.93 46.96
N CYS A 13 3.40 -6.22 46.87
CA CYS A 13 2.52 -7.24 46.29
C CYS A 13 1.33 -7.60 47.20
N GLY A 14 1.47 -7.48 48.52
CA GLY A 14 0.41 -7.83 49.48
C GLY A 14 -0.83 -6.95 49.38
N THR A 15 -0.65 -5.64 49.17
CA THR A 15 -1.77 -4.68 49.12
C THR A 15 -2.62 -4.83 47.84
N ILE A 16 -1.98 -5.16 46.71
CA ILE A 16 -2.68 -5.32 45.42
C ILE A 16 -3.61 -6.54 45.45
N LEU A 17 -3.16 -7.65 46.05
CA LEU A 17 -3.97 -8.88 46.13
C LEU A 17 -5.23 -8.70 47.01
N ALA A 18 -5.15 -7.87 48.07
CA ALA A 18 -6.28 -7.56 48.94
C ALA A 18 -7.39 -6.76 48.23
N ILE A 19 -7.03 -5.86 47.31
CA ILE A 19 -8.00 -5.07 46.53
C ILE A 19 -8.73 -5.94 45.52
N VAL A 20 -8.05 -6.91 44.89
CA VAL A 20 -8.67 -7.84 43.92
C VAL A 20 -9.65 -8.80 44.61
N LEU A 21 -9.32 -9.34 45.80
CA LEU A 21 -10.25 -10.25 46.52
C LEU A 21 -11.52 -9.55 47.03
N ALA A 22 -11.49 -8.23 47.25
CA ALA A 22 -12.66 -7.47 47.70
C ALA A 22 -13.72 -7.26 46.60
N ALA A 23 -13.39 -7.52 45.33
CA ALA A 23 -14.26 -7.23 44.19
C ALA A 23 -15.09 -8.43 43.68
N THR A 24 -14.90 -9.64 44.24
CA THR A 24 -15.45 -10.89 43.67
C THR A 24 -16.34 -11.70 44.61
N LEU A 25 -16.84 -11.10 45.71
CA LEU A 25 -17.77 -11.75 46.65
C LEU A 25 -18.82 -10.76 47.22
N ASP A 26 -19.96 -10.62 46.54
CA ASP A 26 -21.24 -11.10 47.08
C ASP A 26 -22.27 -11.26 45.94
N LEU A 27 -23.31 -12.07 46.15
CA LEU A 27 -24.23 -12.51 45.10
C LEU A 27 -25.69 -12.62 45.59
N SER A 28 -26.51 -11.62 45.22
CA SER A 28 -27.99 -11.64 45.19
C SER A 28 -28.77 -11.94 46.49
N GLN A 29 -29.68 -11.04 46.88
CA GLN A 29 -31.08 -11.40 47.21
C GLN A 29 -32.01 -10.19 47.53
N TYR A 30 -33.31 -10.50 47.50
CA TYR A 30 -34.50 -9.78 47.99
C TYR A 30 -34.99 -8.45 47.36
N THR A 31 -36.23 -8.55 46.87
CA THR A 31 -37.19 -7.49 46.54
C THR A 31 -37.96 -6.98 47.78
N LEU A 32 -38.45 -5.73 47.78
CA LEU A 32 -39.85 -5.37 48.14
C LEU A 32 -40.20 -3.87 47.91
N TYR A 33 -41.50 -3.56 47.90
CA TYR A 33 -42.14 -2.22 47.78
C TYR A 33 -42.35 -1.56 49.17
N PRO A 34 -42.43 -0.22 49.32
CA PRO A 34 -43.60 0.63 48.95
C PRO A 34 -43.22 1.96 48.24
N ALA A 35 -44.07 2.79 47.59
CA ALA A 35 -45.53 3.02 47.55
C ALA A 35 -46.11 4.10 48.52
N GLY A 36 -46.40 5.30 47.99
CA GLY A 36 -47.53 6.16 48.42
C GLY A 36 -47.26 7.63 48.79
N LEU A 37 -47.80 8.57 47.97
CA LEU A 37 -48.38 9.90 48.34
C LEU A 37 -47.42 10.95 48.98
N GLU A 38 -47.51 12.28 48.87
CA GLU A 38 -48.25 13.29 48.05
C GLU A 38 -47.48 14.66 48.21
N THR A 39 -47.85 15.88 47.77
CA THR A 39 -49.10 16.49 47.24
C THR A 39 -48.82 17.45 46.03
N SER A 40 -49.10 18.76 46.15
CA SER A 40 -48.95 19.88 45.17
C SER A 40 -48.85 21.21 45.99
N PRO A 41 -48.79 22.47 45.45
CA PRO A 41 -49.00 22.97 44.08
C PRO A 41 -48.02 24.06 43.56
N ARG A 42 -48.33 24.63 42.37
CA ARG A 42 -47.70 25.82 41.75
C ARG A 42 -48.21 27.14 42.35
N PRO A 43 -47.61 28.28 41.96
CA PRO A 43 -48.42 29.37 41.41
C PRO A 43 -47.86 30.01 40.11
N GLY A 44 -48.68 30.92 39.55
CA GLY A 44 -48.43 31.89 38.46
C GLY A 44 -49.75 32.63 38.20
N PRO A 45 -49.92 33.45 37.14
CA PRO A 45 -48.95 34.14 36.28
C PRO A 45 -49.10 35.68 36.37
N SER A 46 -48.54 36.46 35.44
CA SER A 46 -48.89 37.89 35.23
C SER A 46 -48.97 38.24 33.73
N ILE A 47 -49.55 39.42 33.40
CA ILE A 47 -50.17 39.70 32.08
C ILE A 47 -49.72 41.06 31.52
N SER A 48 -49.37 41.10 30.23
CA SER A 48 -49.60 42.23 29.28
C SER A 48 -49.15 41.86 27.85
N SER A 49 -49.47 42.63 26.81
CA SER A 49 -50.79 42.77 26.14
C SER A 49 -50.64 43.61 24.86
N ASN A 50 -51.48 43.37 23.84
CA ASN A 50 -51.53 44.07 22.54
C ASN A 50 -50.28 43.90 21.62
N SER A 51 -50.32 44.04 20.29
CA SER A 51 -51.36 43.87 19.23
C SER A 51 -50.64 43.93 17.85
N LYS A 52 -51.14 43.58 16.66
CA LYS A 52 -52.51 43.30 16.13
C LYS A 52 -52.49 42.07 15.17
N ASN A 53 -53.64 41.77 14.58
CA ASN A 53 -53.87 40.86 13.43
C ASN A 53 -54.10 41.74 12.14
N PRO A 54 -54.35 41.24 10.89
CA PRO A 54 -55.10 40.01 10.58
C PRO A 54 -54.75 39.15 9.32
N SER A 55 -55.10 37.86 9.43
CA SER A 55 -55.82 37.03 8.43
C SER A 55 -55.30 36.80 6.99
N ALA A 56 -55.15 35.52 6.65
CA ALA A 56 -55.94 34.88 5.59
C ALA A 56 -56.23 33.41 5.97
N SER A 57 -57.44 32.91 5.72
CA SER A 57 -57.87 31.56 6.15
C SER A 57 -58.94 30.96 5.23
N TYR A 58 -58.78 29.69 4.85
CA TYR A 58 -59.80 28.87 4.18
C TYR A 58 -59.87 27.47 4.81
N ASN A 59 -61.07 26.88 4.87
CA ASN A 59 -61.36 25.76 5.77
C ASN A 59 -62.43 24.81 5.18
N PHE A 60 -62.09 23.51 5.07
CA PHE A 60 -63.01 22.35 4.95
C PHE A 60 -63.92 22.24 3.70
N PRO A 61 -64.59 21.08 3.41
CA PRO A 61 -64.80 19.88 4.24
C PRO A 61 -64.39 18.50 3.66
N PHE A 62 -64.55 17.46 4.48
CA PHE A 62 -64.38 16.01 4.19
C PHE A 62 -65.55 15.39 3.39
N PRO A 63 -65.36 14.18 2.82
CA PRO A 63 -66.04 13.02 3.44
C PRO A 63 -65.27 11.67 3.47
N ARG A 64 -65.64 10.83 4.44
CA ARG A 64 -65.55 9.33 4.47
C ARG A 64 -67.00 8.79 4.30
N PRO A 65 -67.29 7.55 3.85
CA PRO A 65 -66.91 6.25 4.46
C PRO A 65 -66.52 5.22 3.34
N PRO A 66 -66.66 3.86 3.43
CA PRO A 66 -67.08 2.93 4.50
C PRO A 66 -66.17 1.68 4.65
N ARG A 67 -66.73 0.57 5.17
CA ARG A 67 -66.22 -0.82 5.13
C ARG A 67 -67.41 -1.81 5.05
N PRO A 68 -67.24 -2.95 4.38
CA PRO A 68 -67.82 -4.23 4.82
C PRO A 68 -66.76 -5.37 4.78
N ARG A 69 -66.90 -6.55 5.38
CA ARG A 69 -67.55 -7.07 6.61
C ARG A 69 -66.90 -8.46 6.87
N ALA A 70 -67.10 -9.12 8.01
CA ALA A 70 -66.39 -10.38 8.34
C ALA A 70 -67.30 -11.63 8.42
N MET A 71 -66.76 -12.76 7.94
CA MET A 71 -67.17 -14.17 8.16
C MET A 71 -65.93 -15.05 7.89
N SER A 72 -65.74 -16.26 8.43
CA SER A 72 -66.22 -16.91 9.66
C SER A 72 -65.33 -18.15 9.93
N ARG A 73 -65.06 -18.50 11.20
CA ARG A 73 -64.32 -19.75 11.54
C ARG A 73 -65.16 -21.00 11.32
N PRO A 74 -64.51 -22.18 11.20
CA PRO A 74 -64.69 -23.16 12.28
C PRO A 74 -63.38 -23.55 13.01
N ARG A 75 -63.53 -24.37 14.06
CA ARG A 75 -62.50 -25.03 14.90
C ARG A 75 -62.71 -26.56 14.80
N PHE A 76 -62.02 -27.35 15.65
CA PHE A 76 -62.03 -28.82 15.82
C PHE A 76 -60.97 -29.57 14.97
N THR A 77 -60.13 -30.47 15.52
CA THR A 77 -59.85 -30.84 16.94
C THR A 77 -58.39 -31.31 17.09
N ALA A 78 -57.89 -31.44 18.32
CA ALA A 78 -56.59 -32.05 18.63
C ALA A 78 -56.70 -33.55 18.95
N LEU A 79 -55.58 -34.28 18.84
CA LEU A 79 -55.36 -35.58 19.47
C LEU A 79 -53.85 -35.79 19.75
N ASN A 80 -53.55 -36.57 20.79
CA ASN A 80 -52.22 -36.71 21.41
C ASN A 80 -51.62 -38.12 21.21
N ASN A 81 -50.39 -38.28 21.72
CA ASN A 81 -49.58 -39.50 21.90
C ASN A 81 -48.75 -39.90 20.66
N ALA A 82 -47.43 -40.11 20.68
CA ALA A 82 -46.42 -40.56 21.67
C ALA A 82 -46.05 -42.05 21.55
N LEU A 83 -44.87 -42.41 22.09
CA LEU A 83 -44.03 -43.63 21.90
C LEU A 83 -43.03 -43.53 20.71
N ALA A 84 -41.86 -44.19 20.72
CA ALA A 84 -40.79 -44.40 21.73
C ALA A 84 -39.64 -45.27 21.13
N ASN A 85 -38.45 -45.20 21.74
CA ASN A 85 -37.38 -46.23 21.75
C ASN A 85 -36.55 -46.60 20.49
N ASN A 86 -35.37 -45.95 20.42
CA ASN A 86 -34.02 -46.57 20.46
C ASN A 86 -33.32 -47.24 19.23
N PRO A 87 -31.97 -47.37 19.27
CA PRO A 87 -31.13 -47.57 18.07
C PRO A 87 -30.19 -48.80 18.09
N ILE A 88 -29.52 -49.05 16.94
CA ILE A 88 -28.49 -50.07 16.67
C ILE A 88 -27.48 -49.41 15.70
N ALA A 89 -26.16 -49.19 15.93
CA ALA A 89 -25.03 -50.04 16.38
C ALA A 89 -24.58 -51.06 15.29
N ARG A 90 -23.33 -51.18 14.83
CA ARG A 90 -22.01 -51.15 15.49
C ARG A 90 -20.84 -50.78 14.53
N ARG A 91 -19.64 -50.68 15.10
CA ARG A 91 -18.28 -50.55 14.48
C ARG A 91 -17.67 -51.95 14.10
N PRO A 92 -16.34 -52.15 13.97
CA PRO A 92 -15.43 -51.83 12.84
C PRO A 92 -14.54 -53.03 12.41
N SER A 93 -13.50 -52.82 11.59
CA SER A 93 -12.32 -53.71 11.53
C SER A 93 -11.02 -52.98 11.12
N PHE A 94 -9.88 -53.59 11.46
CA PHE A 94 -8.48 -53.16 11.16
C PHE A 94 -7.80 -54.19 10.24
N LEU A 95 -6.59 -53.86 9.75
CA LEU A 95 -5.45 -54.70 9.27
C LEU A 95 -4.91 -54.21 7.89
N SER A 96 -3.66 -54.45 7.46
CA SER A 96 -2.32 -54.21 8.04
C SER A 96 -1.24 -54.76 7.06
N ARG A 97 -0.08 -54.07 6.90
CA ARG A 97 1.09 -54.51 6.08
C ARG A 97 0.80 -54.57 4.55
N ALA A 98 1.78 -54.54 3.62
CA ALA A 98 3.22 -54.76 3.73
C ALA A 98 4.10 -53.90 2.77
N SER A 99 5.24 -53.48 3.32
CA SER A 99 6.57 -53.17 2.75
C SER A 99 6.98 -53.44 1.28
N ALA A 100 7.60 -52.40 0.69
CA ALA A 100 8.99 -52.35 0.13
C ALA A 100 9.32 -52.62 -1.36
N LEU A 101 10.53 -52.14 -1.73
CA LEU A 101 11.33 -52.36 -2.97
C LEU A 101 10.87 -51.60 -4.25
N GLN A 102 11.75 -51.13 -5.15
CA GLN A 102 13.15 -50.64 -5.05
C GLN A 102 13.57 -49.90 -6.36
N MET A 103 14.67 -49.13 -6.32
CA MET A 103 15.66 -48.85 -7.40
C MET A 103 15.20 -48.60 -8.86
N ALA A 104 15.33 -47.35 -9.33
CA ALA A 104 16.08 -46.95 -10.56
C ALA A 104 16.06 -45.41 -10.67
N SER A 105 17.14 -44.61 -10.61
CA SER A 105 18.49 -44.63 -11.20
C SER A 105 18.59 -44.05 -12.64
N SER A 106 18.89 -42.75 -12.69
CA SER A 106 19.86 -42.08 -13.59
C SER A 106 19.63 -42.01 -15.13
N TYR A 107 19.34 -40.77 -15.60
CA TYR A 107 20.09 -40.02 -16.66
C TYR A 107 20.07 -40.49 -18.14
N PRO A 108 20.54 -39.69 -19.14
CA PRO A 108 20.66 -38.20 -19.26
C PRO A 108 20.28 -37.62 -20.66
N ILE A 109 20.48 -36.29 -20.88
CA ILE A 109 20.51 -35.50 -22.17
C ILE A 109 19.21 -35.55 -23.04
N SER A 110 18.80 -34.57 -23.88
CA SER A 110 19.47 -33.41 -24.47
C SER A 110 18.52 -32.24 -24.89
N THR A 111 19.13 -31.25 -25.52
CA THR A 111 18.68 -29.93 -26.00
C THR A 111 17.57 -29.88 -27.09
N ASP A 112 17.09 -28.63 -27.29
CA ASP A 112 16.66 -27.99 -28.56
C ASP A 112 15.18 -27.90 -28.99
N THR A 113 14.65 -26.68 -28.78
CA THR A 113 13.91 -25.84 -29.76
C THR A 113 12.43 -26.05 -30.11
N SER A 114 11.82 -24.91 -30.46
CA SER A 114 10.68 -24.64 -31.36
C SER A 114 9.27 -24.45 -30.79
N ASP A 115 8.60 -23.42 -31.30
CA ASP A 115 7.25 -22.99 -30.96
C ASP A 115 6.16 -23.88 -31.60
N ILE A 116 5.09 -24.16 -30.87
CA ILE A 116 3.81 -24.62 -31.45
C ILE A 116 2.64 -23.85 -30.81
N ALA A 117 1.68 -23.45 -31.66
CA ALA A 117 0.56 -22.59 -31.32
C ALA A 117 -0.58 -23.30 -30.54
N THR A 118 -1.36 -22.50 -29.81
CA THR A 118 -2.58 -22.96 -29.10
C THR A 118 -3.75 -23.27 -30.06
N PRO A 119 -4.48 -24.38 -29.88
CA PRO A 119 -5.62 -24.75 -30.72
C PRO A 119 -6.91 -23.99 -30.35
N ARG A 120 -7.85 -23.90 -31.30
CA ARG A 120 -9.18 -23.32 -31.10
C ARG A 120 -10.11 -24.29 -30.38
N SER A 121 -10.91 -23.79 -29.44
CA SER A 121 -12.14 -24.45 -28.97
C SER A 121 -13.34 -24.02 -29.82
N ALA A 122 -14.35 -24.88 -29.92
CA ALA A 122 -15.59 -24.64 -30.66
C ALA A 122 -16.80 -24.70 -29.71
N SER A 123 -17.92 -24.11 -30.12
CA SER A 123 -19.21 -24.22 -29.42
C SER A 123 -20.37 -24.14 -30.42
N LEU A 124 -21.45 -24.87 -30.12
CA LEU A 124 -22.54 -25.18 -31.05
C LEU A 124 -23.89 -24.70 -30.52
N SER A 125 -24.76 -24.22 -31.42
CA SER A 125 -26.24 -24.29 -31.36
C SER A 125 -26.99 -23.60 -30.18
N SER A 126 -28.25 -23.17 -30.32
CA SER A 126 -29.10 -22.79 -31.48
C SER A 126 -30.36 -22.06 -30.93
N ILE A 127 -31.41 -21.88 -31.77
CA ILE A 127 -32.72 -21.23 -31.44
C ILE A 127 -32.62 -19.68 -31.30
N GLY A 128 -33.40 -18.83 -31.99
CA GLY A 128 -34.17 -19.02 -33.23
C GLY A 128 -35.60 -18.47 -33.22
N SER A 129 -35.88 -17.35 -33.91
CA SER A 129 -37.18 -17.10 -34.59
C SER A 129 -37.26 -15.83 -35.47
N ARG A 130 -37.79 -16.04 -36.69
CA ARG A 130 -38.65 -15.16 -37.54
C ARG A 130 -38.48 -13.62 -37.55
N ALA A 131 -37.78 -13.17 -38.59
CA ALA A 131 -38.34 -12.46 -39.76
C ALA A 131 -39.26 -11.22 -39.61
N SER A 132 -38.82 -10.13 -40.26
CA SER A 132 -39.67 -9.34 -41.17
C SER A 132 -38.79 -8.72 -42.27
N ALA A 133 -39.38 -8.45 -43.44
CA ALA A 133 -38.67 -7.97 -44.62
C ALA A 133 -39.38 -6.77 -45.26
N ARG A 134 -38.59 -5.82 -45.76
CA ARG A 134 -38.94 -4.93 -46.89
C ARG A 134 -37.67 -4.45 -47.59
N SER A 135 -37.82 -4.07 -48.85
CA SER A 135 -36.75 -3.96 -49.85
C SER A 135 -36.70 -2.56 -50.49
N ILE A 136 -35.63 -2.26 -51.25
CA ILE A 136 -35.68 -1.71 -52.63
C ILE A 136 -34.25 -1.48 -53.21
N SER A 137 -34.09 -1.70 -54.54
CA SER A 137 -32.97 -1.37 -55.49
C SER A 137 -31.49 -1.51 -55.06
N ARG A 138 -30.62 -2.31 -55.71
CA ARG A 138 -30.07 -2.23 -57.12
C ARG A 138 -29.16 -0.99 -57.35
N TYR A 139 -28.03 -1.02 -58.09
CA TYR A 139 -27.51 -1.98 -59.09
C TYR A 139 -25.95 -2.06 -59.16
N SER A 140 -25.45 -3.22 -59.61
CA SER A 140 -24.23 -3.53 -60.40
C SER A 140 -22.93 -2.69 -60.36
N ALA A 141 -21.82 -3.42 -60.16
CA ALA A 141 -20.63 -3.33 -61.01
C ALA A 141 -20.16 -4.77 -61.36
N ARG A 142 -19.48 -4.99 -62.51
CA ARG A 142 -19.09 -6.33 -63.00
C ARG A 142 -17.59 -6.39 -63.32
N SER A 143 -17.01 -7.58 -63.21
CA SER A 143 -15.59 -7.87 -63.42
C SER A 143 -15.23 -8.23 -64.87
N ALA A 144 -14.04 -7.81 -65.32
CA ALA A 144 -13.22 -8.43 -66.38
C ALA A 144 -11.77 -7.98 -66.12
N SER A 145 -10.84 -8.84 -65.65
CA SER A 145 -10.17 -9.98 -66.31
C SER A 145 -9.13 -9.56 -67.36
N GLN A 146 -7.87 -9.92 -67.13
CA GLN A 146 -6.70 -9.54 -67.91
C GLN A 146 -6.57 -10.32 -69.23
N THR A 147 -5.81 -9.77 -70.18
CA THR A 147 -4.92 -10.54 -71.08
C THR A 147 -3.61 -9.80 -71.30
N SER A 148 -2.55 -10.54 -71.60
CA SER A 148 -1.16 -10.07 -71.72
C SER A 148 -0.62 -10.22 -73.15
N ILE A 149 0.52 -9.59 -73.44
CA ILE A 149 1.50 -10.01 -74.47
C ILE A 149 2.84 -9.32 -74.19
N SER A 150 3.94 -9.88 -74.70
CA SER A 150 5.33 -9.58 -74.32
C SER A 150 6.15 -8.90 -75.42
N ARG A 151 7.27 -8.24 -75.04
CA ARG A 151 8.64 -8.56 -75.50
C ARG A 151 9.75 -7.66 -74.92
N GLN A 152 11.00 -8.07 -75.14
CA GLN A 152 12.26 -7.36 -74.82
C GLN A 152 12.52 -6.22 -75.87
N SER A 153 13.59 -5.39 -75.89
CA SER A 153 14.95 -5.56 -75.34
C SER A 153 15.84 -4.27 -75.40
N ILE A 154 16.59 -3.97 -74.31
CA ILE A 154 17.93 -3.30 -74.25
C ILE A 154 18.01 -1.80 -74.78
N PRO A 155 19.17 -1.08 -74.89
CA PRO A 155 19.47 0.05 -73.96
C PRO A 155 19.85 1.43 -74.58
N VAL A 156 19.73 2.52 -73.79
CA VAL A 156 20.48 3.78 -73.97
C VAL A 156 20.79 4.44 -72.59
N PRO A 157 22.02 4.95 -72.31
CA PRO A 157 22.38 5.51 -71.01
C PRO A 157 22.34 7.05 -70.94
N ARG A 158 21.93 7.62 -69.78
CA ARG A 158 22.42 8.92 -69.30
C ARG A 158 22.16 9.14 -67.80
N LEU A 159 23.11 9.77 -67.11
CA LEU A 159 22.95 10.21 -65.71
C LEU A 159 22.13 11.51 -65.66
N THR A 160 21.15 11.59 -64.76
CA THR A 160 20.72 12.85 -64.13
C THR A 160 20.07 12.62 -62.76
N ARG A 161 20.80 12.97 -61.70
CA ARG A 161 20.36 13.40 -60.35
C ARG A 161 19.51 12.41 -59.49
N PRO A 162 19.82 12.25 -58.19
CA PRO A 162 18.86 11.71 -57.22
C PRO A 162 17.63 12.62 -57.13
N ASN A 163 16.44 12.02 -57.08
CA ASN A 163 15.19 12.74 -56.83
C ASN A 163 15.03 12.95 -55.30
N PRO A 164 14.93 14.18 -54.77
CA PRO A 164 14.98 14.46 -53.32
C PRO A 164 13.72 14.05 -52.52
N MET A 165 12.97 13.07 -53.02
CA MET A 165 11.72 12.56 -52.43
C MET A 165 11.81 11.10 -51.95
N SER A 166 12.93 10.41 -52.16
CA SER A 166 13.12 9.00 -51.77
C SER A 166 13.44 8.80 -50.27
N ALA A 167 12.65 9.41 -49.40
CA ALA A 167 12.68 9.23 -47.94
C ALA A 167 11.35 9.57 -47.22
N VAL A 168 10.28 9.90 -47.96
CA VAL A 168 8.98 10.23 -47.37
C VAL A 168 8.22 8.94 -47.05
N ASP A 169 8.38 8.42 -45.84
CA ASP A 169 7.56 7.31 -45.36
C ASP A 169 6.12 7.79 -45.11
N ILE A 170 5.25 7.42 -46.04
CA ILE A 170 3.81 7.72 -46.00
C ILE A 170 3.15 7.02 -44.80
N THR A 171 3.68 5.88 -44.35
CA THR A 171 3.21 5.16 -43.16
C THR A 171 3.49 5.97 -41.90
N ALA A 172 4.75 6.38 -41.68
CA ALA A 172 5.12 7.23 -40.56
C ALA A 172 4.39 8.59 -40.57
N LEU A 173 4.10 9.17 -41.74
CA LEU A 173 3.26 10.37 -41.85
C LEU A 173 1.80 10.10 -41.49
N GLN A 174 1.21 8.97 -41.93
CA GLN A 174 -0.16 8.60 -41.57
C GLN A 174 -0.28 8.28 -40.06
N GLU A 175 0.72 7.62 -39.47
CA GLU A 175 0.81 7.42 -38.03
C GLU A 175 0.97 8.75 -37.29
N ALA A 176 1.89 9.63 -37.70
CA ALA A 176 2.07 10.95 -37.09
C ALA A 176 0.79 11.81 -37.20
N MET A 177 0.08 11.79 -38.33
CA MET A 177 -1.22 12.46 -38.48
C MET A 177 -2.28 11.86 -37.58
N LYS A 178 -2.33 10.53 -37.43
CA LYS A 178 -3.26 9.83 -36.54
C LYS A 178 -2.97 10.12 -35.06
N MET A 179 -1.70 10.14 -34.66
CA MET A 179 -1.25 10.56 -33.33
C MET A 179 -1.59 12.02 -33.06
N THR A 180 -1.38 12.91 -34.03
CA THR A 180 -1.77 14.32 -33.92
C THR A 180 -3.28 14.49 -33.80
N ALA A 181 -4.07 13.65 -34.48
CA ALA A 181 -5.53 13.67 -34.39
C ALA A 181 -6.07 13.20 -33.02
N LEU A 182 -5.36 12.33 -32.30
CA LEU A 182 -5.69 11.94 -30.92
C LEU A 182 -5.51 13.12 -29.93
N ASP A 183 -4.52 14.00 -30.17
CA ASP A 183 -4.25 15.20 -29.37
C ASP A 183 -5.22 16.39 -29.70
N GLN A 184 -6.04 16.28 -30.75
CA GLN A 184 -6.78 17.41 -31.34
C GLN A 184 -8.15 17.75 -30.70
N HIS A 185 -8.26 17.68 -29.38
CA HIS A 185 -9.30 18.42 -28.67
C HIS A 185 -8.87 19.89 -28.50
N ARG A 186 -9.57 20.79 -29.22
CA ARG A 186 -9.26 22.24 -29.31
C ARG A 186 -9.02 22.87 -27.93
N GLY A 187 -7.77 23.26 -27.68
CA GLY A 187 -7.34 23.97 -26.47
C GLY A 187 -6.11 23.35 -25.80
N TYR A 188 -6.04 22.02 -25.73
CA TYR A 188 -5.01 21.32 -24.94
C TYR A 188 -3.66 21.16 -25.65
N SER A 189 -3.64 21.14 -26.99
CA SER A 189 -2.41 21.03 -27.79
C SER A 189 -1.81 22.42 -28.10
N GLN A 190 -1.45 23.18 -27.06
CA GLN A 190 -0.70 24.44 -27.18
C GLN A 190 0.55 24.43 -26.30
N ASP A 191 1.71 24.74 -26.89
CA ASP A 191 2.99 24.90 -26.18
C ASP A 191 3.13 26.26 -25.45
N ARG A 192 2.01 26.93 -25.18
CA ARG A 192 1.97 28.28 -24.59
C ARG A 192 1.19 28.29 -23.29
N PHE A 193 1.93 28.36 -22.19
CA PHE A 193 1.43 28.38 -20.81
C PHE A 193 0.69 29.70 -20.49
N ALA A 194 -0.59 29.75 -20.86
CA ALA A 194 -1.53 30.70 -20.29
C ALA A 194 -1.88 30.26 -18.85
N GLU A 195 -1.83 31.21 -17.92
CA GLU A 195 -2.26 31.00 -16.53
C GLU A 195 -3.77 30.69 -16.49
N VAL A 196 -4.16 29.54 -15.93
CA VAL A 196 -5.57 29.18 -15.76
C VAL A 196 -6.19 30.06 -14.68
N LYS A 197 -6.90 31.10 -15.13
CA LYS A 197 -7.67 32.02 -14.27
C LYS A 197 -9.11 31.55 -14.16
N GLN A 198 -9.49 31.15 -12.96
CA GLN A 198 -10.88 30.89 -12.61
C GLN A 198 -11.59 32.22 -12.34
N THR A 199 -12.78 32.37 -12.91
CA THR A 199 -13.65 33.56 -12.75
C THR A 199 -14.68 33.38 -11.63
N GLN A 200 -14.75 32.20 -11.03
CA GLN A 200 -15.66 31.79 -9.97
C GLN A 200 -14.90 30.87 -9.00
N THR A 201 -15.21 30.95 -7.71
CA THR A 201 -14.73 30.01 -6.69
C THR A 201 -15.62 28.77 -6.68
N THR A 202 -15.03 27.59 -6.49
CA THR A 202 -15.81 26.36 -6.31
C THR A 202 -16.45 26.33 -4.92
N GLU A 203 -17.78 26.38 -4.85
CA GLU A 203 -18.54 26.23 -3.60
C GLU A 203 -18.99 24.77 -3.44
N TYR A 204 -18.52 24.11 -2.38
CA TYR A 204 -18.96 22.76 -2.00
C TYR A 204 -20.06 22.83 -0.94
N LEU A 205 -21.04 21.92 -1.03
CA LEU A 205 -22.11 21.80 -0.04
C LEU A 205 -21.56 21.18 1.25
N ALA A 206 -21.92 21.72 2.42
CA ALA A 206 -21.55 21.14 3.71
C ALA A 206 -22.36 19.88 4.03
N GLU A 207 -21.75 18.91 4.72
CA GLU A 207 -22.44 17.67 5.15
C GLU A 207 -23.69 17.98 6.00
N SER A 208 -23.65 19.03 6.83
CA SER A 208 -24.78 19.49 7.64
C SER A 208 -26.04 19.74 6.80
N ASP A 209 -25.85 20.27 5.60
CA ASP A 209 -26.90 20.82 4.75
C ASP A 209 -27.31 19.83 3.64
N ALA A 210 -26.46 18.86 3.33
CA ALA A 210 -26.73 17.78 2.40
C ALA A 210 -27.90 16.88 2.87
N ALA A 211 -28.72 16.41 1.92
CA ALA A 211 -29.84 15.51 2.20
C ALA A 211 -30.14 14.55 1.03
N GLY A 212 -30.89 13.48 1.32
CA GLY A 212 -31.40 12.54 0.34
C GLY A 212 -30.29 11.90 -0.50
N TYR A 213 -30.44 11.96 -1.82
CA TYR A 213 -29.52 11.33 -2.77
C TYR A 213 -28.17 12.05 -2.92
N GLN A 214 -27.95 13.20 -2.26
CA GLN A 214 -26.63 13.83 -2.17
C GLN A 214 -25.71 13.00 -1.26
N ILE A 215 -26.19 12.68 -0.04
CA ILE A 215 -25.48 11.85 0.94
C ILE A 215 -25.18 10.46 0.41
N ILE A 216 -26.09 9.86 -0.37
CA ILE A 216 -25.90 8.52 -0.96
C ILE A 216 -24.83 8.52 -2.07
N ARG A 217 -24.52 9.69 -2.66
CA ARG A 217 -23.51 9.83 -3.73
C ARG A 217 -22.13 10.24 -3.24
N GLU A 218 -22.03 10.96 -2.12
CA GLU A 218 -20.75 11.42 -1.57
C GLU A 218 -20.10 10.31 -0.72
N PRO A 219 -18.96 9.72 -1.13
CA PRO A 219 -18.43 8.52 -0.47
C PRO A 219 -17.97 8.73 0.97
N HIS A 220 -17.69 9.99 1.37
CA HIS A 220 -17.38 10.36 2.75
C HIS A 220 -18.62 10.38 3.66
N TRP A 221 -19.81 10.64 3.11
CA TRP A 221 -21.06 10.76 3.88
C TRP A 221 -21.92 9.50 3.83
N ASN A 222 -21.74 8.66 2.81
CA ASN A 222 -22.57 7.47 2.59
C ASN A 222 -22.21 6.28 3.49
N LYS A 223 -22.97 6.10 4.58
CA LYS A 223 -22.86 4.96 5.51
C LYS A 223 -23.48 3.65 4.98
N GLY A 224 -24.03 3.65 3.78
CA GLY A 224 -24.70 2.47 3.19
C GLY A 224 -25.94 2.06 3.99
N LEU A 225 -25.96 0.84 4.52
CA LEU A 225 -27.05 0.36 5.39
C LEU A 225 -26.84 0.72 6.88
N SER A 226 -25.73 1.37 7.25
CA SER A 226 -25.43 1.74 8.63
C SER A 226 -26.04 3.08 9.11
N PHE A 227 -26.87 3.75 8.31
CA PHE A 227 -27.64 4.92 8.79
C PHE A 227 -28.69 4.52 9.84
N THR A 228 -28.81 5.25 10.94
CA THR A 228 -29.83 5.05 11.98
C THR A 228 -31.24 5.48 11.52
N PRO A 229 -32.33 5.12 12.24
CA PRO A 229 -33.67 5.60 11.91
C PRO A 229 -33.78 7.13 11.98
N GLU A 230 -33.10 7.74 12.95
CA GLU A 230 -33.07 9.19 13.17
C GLU A 230 -32.33 9.89 12.03
N GLU A 231 -31.15 9.39 11.63
CA GLU A 231 -30.44 9.87 10.45
C GLU A 231 -31.29 9.72 9.18
N ARG A 232 -31.95 8.57 8.98
CA ARG A 232 -32.80 8.30 7.82
C ARG A 232 -34.00 9.24 7.72
N VAL A 233 -34.52 9.73 8.84
CA VAL A 233 -35.57 10.76 8.88
C VAL A 233 -34.96 12.15 8.68
N ALA A 234 -34.01 12.56 9.52
CA ALA A 234 -33.42 13.90 9.51
C ALA A 234 -32.73 14.26 8.18
N LYS A 235 -32.15 13.27 7.50
CA LYS A 235 -31.47 13.43 6.20
C LYS A 235 -32.29 12.97 4.99
N ASN A 236 -33.60 12.76 5.13
CA ASN A 236 -34.50 12.37 4.02
C ASN A 236 -34.06 11.11 3.24
N LEU A 237 -33.51 10.10 3.93
CA LEU A 237 -33.05 8.83 3.33
C LEU A 237 -34.11 7.72 3.38
N THR A 238 -35.17 7.89 4.17
CA THR A 238 -36.28 6.94 4.30
C THR A 238 -36.91 6.63 2.94
N GLY A 239 -36.82 5.36 2.50
CA GLY A 239 -37.29 4.91 1.20
C GLY A 239 -36.28 5.01 0.04
N LEU A 240 -35.16 5.73 0.22
CA LEU A 240 -34.05 5.74 -0.73
C LEU A 240 -33.09 4.55 -0.53
N ILE A 241 -33.03 4.02 0.70
CA ILE A 241 -32.27 2.81 1.06
C ILE A 241 -33.20 1.73 1.66
N PRO A 242 -32.88 0.44 1.53
CA PRO A 242 -33.61 -0.67 2.15
C PRO A 242 -33.89 -0.46 3.64
N HIS A 243 -35.04 -0.95 4.13
CA HIS A 243 -35.46 -0.76 5.52
C HIS A 243 -34.50 -1.39 6.55
N THR A 244 -33.82 -2.48 6.17
CA THR A 244 -32.79 -3.14 6.98
C THR A 244 -31.68 -2.17 7.42
N MET A 245 -31.22 -2.32 8.66
CA MET A 245 -30.01 -1.69 9.19
C MET A 245 -28.93 -2.75 9.39
N GLU A 246 -27.66 -2.38 9.18
CA GLU A 246 -26.53 -3.31 9.25
C GLU A 246 -25.30 -2.65 9.87
N SER A 247 -24.54 -3.40 10.68
CA SER A 247 -23.21 -3.00 11.14
C SER A 247 -22.20 -2.97 9.98
N LEU A 248 -21.09 -2.24 10.13
CA LEU A 248 -19.99 -2.31 9.15
C LEU A 248 -19.41 -3.72 9.00
N GLU A 249 -19.41 -4.53 10.07
CA GLU A 249 -19.08 -5.97 10.02
C GLU A 249 -20.00 -6.73 9.06
N THR A 250 -21.32 -6.54 9.18
CA THR A 250 -22.32 -7.19 8.30
C THR A 250 -22.12 -6.77 6.83
N GLN A 251 -21.86 -5.47 6.60
CA GLN A 251 -21.54 -4.96 5.27
C GLN A 251 -20.20 -5.52 4.74
N SER A 252 -19.19 -5.72 5.60
CA SER A 252 -17.89 -6.31 5.26
C SER A 252 -18.01 -7.79 4.89
N ILE A 253 -18.85 -8.55 5.59
CA ILE A 253 -19.17 -9.95 5.23
C ILE A 253 -19.80 -10.03 3.83
N ARG A 254 -20.64 -9.06 3.43
CA ARG A 254 -21.14 -8.96 2.06
C ARG A 254 -20.02 -8.64 1.07
N ALA A 255 -19.15 -7.68 1.39
CA ALA A 255 -18.06 -7.27 0.52
C ALA A 255 -17.05 -8.40 0.28
N MET A 256 -16.63 -9.13 1.33
CA MET A 256 -15.76 -10.30 1.19
C MET A 256 -16.38 -11.39 0.31
N LYS A 257 -17.68 -11.70 0.49
CA LYS A 257 -18.39 -12.65 -0.40
C LYS A 257 -18.34 -12.20 -1.86
N MET A 258 -18.48 -10.91 -2.14
CA MET A 258 -18.36 -10.39 -3.51
C MET A 258 -16.93 -10.46 -4.06
N ILE A 259 -15.91 -10.13 -3.24
CA ILE A 259 -14.49 -10.27 -3.58
C ILE A 259 -14.14 -11.73 -3.91
N GLN A 260 -14.69 -12.68 -3.16
CA GLN A 260 -14.49 -14.13 -3.38
C GLN A 260 -15.14 -14.64 -4.68
N THR A 261 -16.08 -13.92 -5.30
CA THR A 261 -16.58 -14.25 -6.65
C THR A 261 -15.67 -13.80 -7.80
N ARG A 262 -14.62 -13.02 -7.51
CA ARG A 262 -13.72 -12.43 -8.52
C ARG A 262 -12.52 -13.34 -8.79
N GLN A 263 -12.25 -13.60 -10.06
CA GLN A 263 -11.24 -14.57 -10.48
C GLN A 263 -9.82 -13.99 -10.48
N THR A 264 -9.64 -12.76 -10.99
CA THR A 264 -8.32 -12.12 -11.02
C THR A 264 -8.13 -11.12 -9.88
N SER A 265 -6.87 -10.82 -9.53
CA SER A 265 -6.55 -9.76 -8.58
C SER A 265 -7.02 -8.38 -9.06
N ILE A 266 -7.04 -8.15 -10.38
CA ILE A 266 -7.54 -6.90 -10.99
C ILE A 266 -9.06 -6.79 -10.78
N ASP A 267 -9.83 -7.86 -11.00
CA ASP A 267 -11.28 -7.87 -10.72
C ASP A 267 -11.59 -7.55 -9.25
N LYS A 268 -10.75 -8.06 -8.33
CA LYS A 268 -10.84 -7.75 -6.89
C LYS A 268 -10.48 -6.29 -6.60
N TYR A 269 -9.40 -5.76 -7.20
CA TYR A 269 -9.03 -4.34 -7.10
C TYR A 269 -10.14 -3.42 -7.63
N LEU A 270 -10.71 -3.72 -8.80
CA LEU A 270 -11.80 -2.93 -9.38
C LEU A 270 -13.03 -2.91 -8.48
N TYR A 271 -13.36 -4.03 -7.83
CA TYR A 271 -14.42 -4.06 -6.81
C TYR A 271 -14.06 -3.21 -5.58
N LEU A 272 -12.81 -3.26 -5.10
CA LEU A 272 -12.34 -2.47 -3.96
C LEU A 272 -12.30 -0.96 -4.26
N SER A 273 -11.83 -0.53 -5.44
CA SER A 273 -11.96 0.88 -5.88
C SER A 273 -13.44 1.27 -6.03
N ASN A 274 -14.30 0.41 -6.59
CA ASN A 274 -15.73 0.71 -6.70
C ASN A 274 -16.43 0.82 -5.34
N LEU A 275 -15.97 0.09 -4.33
CA LEU A 275 -16.41 0.20 -2.94
C LEU A 275 -15.95 1.53 -2.32
N LYS A 276 -14.67 1.89 -2.47
CA LYS A 276 -14.12 3.19 -2.07
C LYS A 276 -14.83 4.37 -2.76
N ALA A 277 -15.32 4.16 -3.99
CA ALA A 277 -16.14 5.11 -4.76
C ALA A 277 -17.57 5.31 -4.24
N GLN A 278 -17.99 4.57 -3.22
CA GLN A 278 -19.38 4.54 -2.73
C GLN A 278 -19.48 4.72 -1.23
N ASN A 279 -18.60 4.09 -0.45
CA ASN A 279 -18.60 4.16 1.02
C ASN A 279 -17.15 3.98 1.50
N ILE A 280 -16.54 5.09 1.92
CA ILE A 280 -15.15 5.15 2.33
C ILE A 280 -14.91 4.38 3.64
N ASP A 281 -15.80 4.52 4.63
CA ASP A 281 -15.71 3.80 5.91
C ASP A 281 -15.75 2.29 5.74
N LEU A 282 -16.61 1.78 4.85
CA LEU A 282 -16.71 0.36 4.55
C LEU A 282 -15.48 -0.15 3.80
N PHE A 283 -14.93 0.62 2.86
CA PHE A 283 -13.66 0.26 2.22
C PHE A 283 -12.51 0.14 3.24
N TYR A 284 -12.35 1.11 4.14
CA TYR A 284 -11.26 1.09 5.11
C TYR A 284 -11.47 0.08 6.23
N ARG A 285 -12.69 -0.11 6.74
CA ARG A 285 -13.01 -1.18 7.71
C ARG A 285 -12.65 -2.56 7.15
N LEU A 286 -13.14 -2.85 5.93
CA LEU A 286 -12.88 -4.09 5.22
C LEU A 286 -11.38 -4.35 5.02
N LEU A 287 -10.63 -3.32 4.58
CA LEU A 287 -9.18 -3.39 4.37
C LEU A 287 -8.41 -3.57 5.69
N MET A 288 -8.86 -2.96 6.79
CA MET A 288 -8.25 -3.11 8.11
C MET A 288 -8.49 -4.50 8.71
N ASP A 289 -9.74 -5.01 8.64
CA ASP A 289 -10.10 -6.34 9.14
C ASP A 289 -9.40 -7.48 8.39
N ASN A 290 -9.14 -7.30 7.09
CA ASN A 290 -8.64 -8.36 6.19
C ASN A 290 -7.28 -7.99 5.58
N ILE A 291 -6.45 -7.21 6.30
CA ILE A 291 -5.24 -6.57 5.74
C ILE A 291 -4.26 -7.57 5.08
N ARG A 292 -4.14 -8.79 5.60
CA ARG A 292 -3.32 -9.86 5.00
C ARG A 292 -3.80 -10.28 3.59
N GLU A 293 -5.11 -10.38 3.35
CA GLU A 293 -5.67 -10.76 2.05
C GLU A 293 -5.78 -9.55 1.11
N LEU A 294 -6.13 -8.37 1.64
CA LEU A 294 -6.53 -7.23 0.83
C LEU A 294 -5.42 -6.21 0.55
N MET A 295 -4.38 -6.09 1.40
CA MET A 295 -3.22 -5.24 1.11
C MET A 295 -2.55 -5.59 -0.23
N PRO A 296 -2.30 -6.88 -0.58
CA PRO A 296 -1.70 -7.24 -1.86
C PRO A 296 -2.56 -6.92 -3.10
N LEU A 297 -3.81 -6.52 -2.91
CA LEU A 297 -4.75 -6.11 -3.97
C LEU A 297 -4.75 -4.59 -4.19
N VAL A 298 -4.72 -3.79 -3.12
CA VAL A 298 -4.66 -2.31 -3.19
C VAL A 298 -3.23 -1.76 -3.28
N TYR A 299 -2.23 -2.62 -3.13
CA TYR A 299 -0.80 -2.30 -3.17
C TYR A 299 -0.03 -3.42 -3.90
N THR A 300 1.29 -3.55 -3.67
CA THR A 300 2.15 -4.53 -4.33
C THR A 300 1.72 -5.98 -4.01
N PRO A 301 1.63 -6.90 -5.00
CA PRO A 301 2.01 -6.71 -6.40
C PRO A 301 0.91 -6.12 -7.30
N THR A 302 -0.38 -6.33 -6.99
CA THR A 302 -1.51 -6.06 -7.92
C THR A 302 -1.57 -4.63 -8.41
N ILE A 303 -1.16 -3.64 -7.59
CA ILE A 303 -1.15 -2.24 -8.01
C ILE A 303 -0.21 -1.98 -9.20
N GLY A 304 0.80 -2.82 -9.44
CA GLY A 304 1.65 -2.79 -10.63
C GLY A 304 0.89 -3.19 -11.90
N ASP A 305 0.08 -4.26 -11.83
CA ASP A 305 -0.77 -4.71 -12.93
C ASP A 305 -1.88 -3.70 -13.25
N VAL A 306 -2.38 -3.02 -12.21
CA VAL A 306 -3.29 -1.87 -12.34
C VAL A 306 -2.60 -0.70 -13.02
N CYS A 307 -1.37 -0.35 -12.63
CA CYS A 307 -0.61 0.72 -13.29
C CYS A 307 -0.35 0.39 -14.77
N LEU A 308 0.05 -0.84 -15.11
CA LEU A 308 0.24 -1.29 -16.51
C LEU A 308 -1.00 -1.10 -17.40
N GLN A 309 -2.20 -1.07 -16.81
CA GLN A 309 -3.48 -0.96 -17.53
C GLN A 309 -4.31 0.27 -17.14
N TYR A 310 -3.74 1.23 -16.39
CA TYR A 310 -4.52 2.23 -15.66
C TYR A 310 -5.45 3.05 -16.57
N SER A 311 -4.96 3.49 -17.73
CA SER A 311 -5.76 4.20 -18.73
C SER A 311 -6.96 3.39 -19.27
N THR A 312 -6.81 2.07 -19.41
CA THR A 312 -7.89 1.14 -19.82
C THR A 312 -8.88 0.85 -18.68
N LEU A 313 -8.40 0.87 -17.43
CA LEU A 313 -9.19 0.62 -16.22
C LEU A 313 -9.86 1.89 -15.66
N TYR A 314 -9.55 3.06 -16.22
CA TYR A 314 -10.01 4.35 -15.71
C TYR A 314 -11.53 4.52 -15.85
N THR A 315 -12.19 4.78 -14.72
CA THR A 315 -13.65 4.98 -14.64
C THR A 315 -14.06 6.30 -14.00
N ARG A 316 -13.15 6.93 -13.23
CA ARG A 316 -13.38 8.15 -12.44
C ARG A 316 -12.04 8.75 -12.01
N PRO A 317 -11.93 10.06 -11.76
CA PRO A 317 -10.75 10.63 -11.14
C PRO A 317 -10.63 10.15 -9.68
N GLU A 318 -9.42 9.76 -9.27
CA GLU A 318 -9.07 9.47 -7.87
C GLU A 318 -7.89 10.32 -7.37
N ALA A 319 -7.36 11.21 -8.20
CA ALA A 319 -6.11 11.95 -7.97
C ALA A 319 -6.10 13.32 -8.66
N LEU A 320 -5.11 14.15 -8.31
CA LEU A 320 -4.82 15.40 -8.99
C LEU A 320 -3.76 15.20 -10.08
N TYR A 321 -4.15 15.45 -11.33
CA TYR A 321 -3.31 15.29 -12.52
C TYR A 321 -2.75 16.67 -12.91
N ILE A 322 -1.43 16.85 -12.84
CA ILE A 322 -0.76 18.14 -13.04
C ILE A 322 0.15 18.02 -14.28
N SER A 323 -0.30 18.51 -15.42
CA SER A 323 0.48 18.45 -16.66
C SER A 323 1.50 19.58 -16.78
N ILE A 324 2.67 19.28 -17.36
CA ILE A 324 3.65 20.31 -17.71
C ILE A 324 3.13 21.29 -18.80
N LYS A 325 2.08 20.92 -19.56
CA LYS A 325 1.37 21.89 -20.43
C LYS A 325 0.53 22.91 -19.65
N GLN A 326 0.32 22.70 -18.34
CA GLN A 326 -0.47 23.56 -17.44
C GLN A 326 0.40 24.35 -16.42
N ARG A 327 1.70 24.53 -16.73
CA ARG A 327 2.60 25.38 -15.92
C ARG A 327 2.05 26.79 -15.69
N ARG A 328 2.53 27.44 -14.63
CA ARG A 328 2.03 28.67 -14.00
C ARG A 328 0.66 28.54 -13.33
N SER A 329 0.00 27.39 -13.47
CA SER A 329 -1.38 27.16 -12.98
C SER A 329 -1.47 26.16 -11.82
N ILE A 330 -0.33 25.67 -11.31
CA ILE A 330 -0.29 24.63 -10.27
C ILE A 330 -1.07 25.05 -9.02
N LYS A 331 -0.95 26.32 -8.60
CA LYS A 331 -1.69 26.88 -7.46
C LYS A 331 -3.21 26.84 -7.65
N THR A 332 -3.68 27.07 -8.88
CA THR A 332 -5.10 26.93 -9.25
C THR A 332 -5.53 25.47 -9.23
N MET A 333 -4.69 24.56 -9.76
CA MET A 333 -4.99 23.12 -9.78
C MET A 333 -5.02 22.49 -8.38
N LEU A 334 -4.11 22.88 -7.48
CA LEU A 334 -4.14 22.48 -6.07
C LEU A 334 -5.46 22.91 -5.40
N ARG A 335 -5.86 24.18 -5.57
CA ARG A 335 -7.11 24.73 -5.00
C ARG A 335 -8.41 24.12 -5.57
N ASN A 336 -8.32 23.24 -6.57
CA ASN A 336 -9.45 22.45 -7.07
C ASN A 336 -9.63 21.09 -6.36
N TRP A 337 -8.76 20.73 -5.42
CA TRP A 337 -8.97 19.55 -4.59
C TRP A 337 -10.15 19.79 -3.64
N PRO A 338 -11.15 18.88 -3.56
CA PRO A 338 -12.37 19.11 -2.77
C PRO A 338 -12.10 19.14 -1.26
N CYS A 339 -11.04 18.49 -0.79
CA CYS A 339 -10.65 18.50 0.61
C CYS A 339 -9.76 19.72 0.90
N THR A 340 -10.21 20.61 1.78
CA THR A 340 -9.62 21.96 1.92
C THR A 340 -8.26 22.01 2.63
N ASN A 341 -7.91 20.98 3.42
CA ASN A 341 -6.65 20.90 4.16
C ASN A 341 -6.08 19.46 4.16
N PRO A 342 -5.50 19.00 3.03
CA PRO A 342 -4.71 17.78 3.01
C PRO A 342 -3.45 17.94 3.86
N GLU A 343 -3.13 16.92 4.65
CA GLU A 343 -1.94 16.89 5.52
C GLU A 343 -0.84 16.00 4.94
N ILE A 344 -1.14 15.17 3.94
CA ILE A 344 -0.13 14.44 3.16
C ILE A 344 -0.53 14.24 1.69
N CYS A 345 0.46 14.40 0.80
CA CYS A 345 0.38 13.93 -0.58
C CYS A 345 1.46 12.90 -0.88
N VAL A 346 1.12 11.92 -1.71
CA VAL A 346 2.09 11.06 -2.41
C VAL A 346 2.10 11.51 -3.86
N VAL A 347 3.29 11.81 -4.39
CA VAL A 347 3.48 12.36 -5.74
C VAL A 347 4.51 11.54 -6.51
N THR A 348 4.19 11.25 -7.77
CA THR A 348 5.06 10.56 -8.74
C THR A 348 5.01 11.26 -10.09
N ASP A 349 6.02 11.07 -10.93
CA ASP A 349 5.96 11.37 -12.38
C ASP A 349 5.85 10.10 -13.24
N GLY A 350 5.73 8.93 -12.60
CA GLY A 350 5.64 7.62 -13.23
C GLY A 350 6.88 7.19 -14.02
N SER A 351 8.06 7.78 -13.79
CA SER A 351 9.27 7.46 -14.57
C SER A 351 9.97 6.17 -14.18
N ARG A 352 9.70 5.63 -12.97
CA ARG A 352 10.26 4.35 -12.52
C ARG A 352 9.29 3.66 -11.55
N ILE A 353 8.12 3.24 -12.06
CA ILE A 353 7.14 2.49 -11.27
C ILE A 353 7.70 1.11 -10.91
N LEU A 354 7.99 0.87 -9.62
CA LEU A 354 8.47 -0.39 -9.08
C LEU A 354 9.67 -0.96 -9.90
N GLY A 355 9.55 -2.20 -10.37
CA GLY A 355 10.45 -2.84 -11.35
C GLY A 355 9.90 -2.83 -12.79
N LEU A 356 8.85 -2.04 -13.07
CA LEU A 356 8.12 -2.00 -14.34
C LEU A 356 8.60 -0.87 -15.28
N GLY A 357 9.28 0.15 -14.73
CA GLY A 357 9.88 1.24 -15.51
C GLY A 357 8.94 2.43 -15.72
N ASP A 358 9.09 3.12 -16.86
CA ASP A 358 8.30 4.30 -17.18
C ASP A 358 6.86 3.93 -17.57
N LEU A 359 5.88 4.44 -16.84
CA LEU A 359 4.45 4.38 -17.17
C LEU A 359 3.82 5.78 -17.34
N GLY A 360 4.51 6.86 -16.95
CA GLY A 360 3.95 8.22 -16.93
C GLY A 360 2.67 8.31 -16.10
N VAL A 361 1.61 8.93 -16.62
CA VAL A 361 0.34 9.12 -15.89
C VAL A 361 -0.27 7.83 -15.34
N ASN A 362 -0.08 6.70 -16.03
CA ASN A 362 -0.52 5.38 -15.58
C ASN A 362 0.05 4.97 -14.20
N GLY A 363 1.18 5.56 -13.79
CA GLY A 363 1.81 5.34 -12.49
C GLY A 363 1.07 5.90 -11.27
N VAL A 364 0.04 6.73 -11.47
CA VAL A 364 -0.74 7.35 -10.38
C VAL A 364 -1.39 6.34 -9.42
N GLY A 365 -1.57 5.09 -9.86
CA GLY A 365 -2.04 3.98 -9.02
C GLY A 365 -1.20 3.79 -7.75
N ILE A 366 0.12 4.03 -7.80
CA ILE A 366 1.00 3.93 -6.64
C ILE A 366 0.65 5.01 -5.59
N SER A 367 0.45 6.26 -6.00
CA SER A 367 0.01 7.35 -5.11
C SER A 367 -1.34 7.04 -4.44
N ILE A 368 -2.30 6.50 -5.20
CA ILE A 368 -3.62 6.11 -4.70
C ILE A 368 -3.51 4.92 -3.72
N GLY A 369 -2.66 3.94 -4.03
CA GLY A 369 -2.39 2.77 -3.18
C GLY A 369 -1.74 3.15 -1.85
N LYS A 370 -0.63 3.90 -1.87
CA LYS A 370 0.08 4.28 -0.64
C LYS A 370 -0.74 5.19 0.27
N LEU A 371 -1.53 6.12 -0.26
CA LEU A 371 -2.45 6.91 0.57
C LEU A 371 -3.60 6.07 1.16
N SER A 372 -4.03 5.01 0.47
CA SER A 372 -4.96 4.04 1.05
C SER A 372 -4.31 3.25 2.21
N LEU A 373 -3.02 2.95 2.12
CA LEU A 373 -2.27 2.36 3.23
C LEU A 373 -1.97 3.35 4.37
N TYR A 374 -1.78 4.64 4.10
CA TYR A 374 -1.71 5.67 5.15
C TYR A 374 -2.96 5.69 6.04
N THR A 375 -4.15 5.57 5.46
CA THR A 375 -5.39 5.49 6.24
C THR A 375 -5.53 4.14 6.94
N ALA A 376 -5.30 3.01 6.26
CA ALA A 376 -5.47 1.69 6.87
C ALA A 376 -4.43 1.39 7.97
N ALA A 377 -3.15 1.66 7.70
CA ALA A 377 -2.04 1.36 8.61
C ALA A 377 -1.78 2.48 9.63
N ALA A 378 -1.93 3.77 9.32
CA ALA A 378 -1.71 4.84 10.31
C ALA A 378 -2.97 5.59 10.76
N GLY A 379 -4.09 5.46 10.05
CA GLY A 379 -5.29 6.23 10.38
C GLY A 379 -5.15 7.72 10.10
N ILE A 380 -4.39 8.12 9.08
CA ILE A 380 -4.57 9.45 8.49
C ILE A 380 -5.96 9.48 7.83
N SER A 381 -6.79 10.48 8.15
CA SER A 381 -8.14 10.61 7.57
C SER A 381 -8.10 10.62 6.04
N PRO A 382 -9.02 9.94 5.32
CA PRO A 382 -9.09 9.96 3.86
C PRO A 382 -9.07 11.38 3.27
N GLU A 383 -9.84 12.30 3.87
CA GLU A 383 -9.93 13.71 3.47
C GLU A 383 -8.60 14.47 3.60
N LYS A 384 -7.70 13.98 4.45
CA LYS A 384 -6.37 14.56 4.68
C LYS A 384 -5.33 14.04 3.69
N THR A 385 -5.73 13.21 2.72
CA THR A 385 -4.85 12.63 1.69
C THR A 385 -5.07 13.27 0.31
N LEU A 386 -3.98 13.42 -0.46
CA LEU A 386 -3.99 13.97 -1.81
C LEU A 386 -3.02 13.18 -2.72
N PRO A 387 -3.49 12.22 -3.54
CA PRO A 387 -2.65 11.57 -4.54
C PRO A 387 -2.42 12.51 -5.73
N ILE A 388 -1.16 12.64 -6.17
CA ILE A 388 -0.77 13.52 -7.27
C ILE A 388 0.03 12.73 -8.31
N VAL A 389 -0.14 13.09 -9.59
CA VAL A 389 0.79 12.71 -10.67
C VAL A 389 1.24 13.92 -11.48
N LEU A 390 2.55 14.02 -11.72
CA LEU A 390 3.17 15.09 -12.52
C LEU A 390 3.43 14.57 -13.94
N ASP A 391 2.63 15.02 -14.90
CA ASP A 391 2.75 14.56 -16.28
C ASP A 391 3.77 15.41 -17.07
N THR A 392 4.93 14.81 -17.31
CA THR A 392 6.04 15.38 -18.11
C THR A 392 6.17 14.75 -19.50
N GLY A 393 5.20 13.93 -19.92
CA GLY A 393 5.36 12.93 -20.99
C GLY A 393 5.83 11.57 -20.46
N THR A 394 5.97 10.59 -21.36
CA THR A 394 6.48 9.24 -21.08
C THR A 394 7.38 8.76 -22.22
N ASP A 395 8.44 8.04 -21.89
CA ASP A 395 9.34 7.45 -22.88
C ASP A 395 8.88 6.04 -23.32
N ASN A 396 7.81 5.52 -22.72
CA ASN A 396 7.20 4.23 -23.03
C ASN A 396 6.46 4.22 -24.38
N GLU A 397 7.06 3.54 -25.37
CA GLU A 397 6.51 3.40 -26.73
C GLU A 397 5.10 2.79 -26.78
N SER A 398 4.75 1.88 -25.86
CA SER A 398 3.44 1.24 -25.82
C SER A 398 2.37 2.23 -25.37
N ASN A 399 2.64 2.99 -24.30
CA ASN A 399 1.75 4.05 -23.82
C ASN A 399 1.54 5.16 -24.86
N LEU A 400 2.61 5.57 -25.54
CA LEU A 400 2.52 6.57 -26.60
C LEU A 400 1.57 6.13 -27.73
N LYS A 401 1.58 4.83 -28.09
CA LYS A 401 0.79 4.26 -29.19
C LYS A 401 -0.61 3.77 -28.79
N ASP A 402 -0.83 3.45 -27.52
CA ASP A 402 -2.13 3.04 -27.00
C ASP A 402 -3.14 4.20 -27.10
N PRO A 403 -4.23 4.09 -27.90
CA PRO A 403 -5.22 5.15 -28.06
C PRO A 403 -6.03 5.45 -26.79
N LEU A 404 -5.96 4.60 -25.74
CA LEU A 404 -6.61 4.86 -24.45
C LEU A 404 -5.75 5.67 -23.50
N TYR A 405 -4.42 5.72 -23.69
CA TYR A 405 -3.49 6.42 -22.80
C TYR A 405 -3.92 7.86 -22.46
N LEU A 406 -4.02 8.13 -21.15
CA LEU A 406 -4.55 9.39 -20.58
C LEU A 406 -3.50 10.49 -20.37
N GLY A 407 -2.21 10.18 -20.47
CA GLY A 407 -1.13 11.15 -20.34
C GLY A 407 -0.73 11.81 -21.66
N LEU A 408 0.13 12.82 -21.58
CA LEU A 408 0.67 13.52 -22.74
C LEU A 408 1.35 12.55 -23.72
N ARG A 409 0.96 12.60 -24.99
CA ARG A 409 1.48 11.74 -26.08
C ARG A 409 2.81 12.24 -26.63
N GLN A 410 3.76 12.48 -25.74
CA GLN A 410 5.11 12.95 -26.04
C GLN A 410 6.15 12.25 -25.16
N LYS A 411 7.39 12.19 -25.67
CA LYS A 411 8.57 11.83 -24.87
C LYS A 411 8.76 12.79 -23.69
N ARG A 412 9.46 12.34 -22.65
CA ARG A 412 9.73 13.17 -21.49
C ARG A 412 10.53 14.41 -21.89
N VAL A 413 10.14 15.56 -21.34
CA VAL A 413 10.92 16.80 -21.52
C VAL A 413 12.31 16.67 -20.87
N SER A 414 13.24 17.58 -21.19
CA SER A 414 14.61 17.53 -20.66
C SER A 414 14.64 17.50 -19.12
N LYS A 415 15.66 16.85 -18.53
CA LYS A 415 15.84 16.79 -17.05
C LYS A 415 15.82 18.18 -16.40
N ALA A 416 16.32 19.22 -17.09
CA ALA A 416 16.22 20.62 -16.64
C ALA A 416 14.76 21.13 -16.59
N ALA A 417 13.96 20.91 -17.64
CA ALA A 417 12.56 21.31 -17.65
C ALA A 417 11.70 20.52 -16.62
N GLN A 418 12.06 19.27 -16.34
CA GLN A 418 11.47 18.49 -15.24
C GLN A 418 11.82 19.12 -13.87
N GLN A 419 13.09 19.48 -13.64
CA GLN A 419 13.54 20.13 -12.41
C GLN A 419 12.87 21.50 -12.17
N GLU A 420 12.79 22.34 -13.19
CA GLU A 420 12.08 23.62 -13.11
C GLU A 420 10.58 23.47 -12.82
N PHE A 421 9.96 22.38 -13.31
CA PHE A 421 8.55 22.08 -13.06
C PHE A 421 8.33 21.54 -11.64
N MET A 422 9.28 20.74 -11.14
CA MET A 422 9.29 20.28 -9.75
C MET A 422 9.49 21.44 -8.76
N ASP A 423 10.36 22.41 -9.08
CA ASP A 423 10.52 23.63 -8.28
C ASP A 423 9.19 24.41 -8.18
N GLU A 424 8.54 24.65 -9.32
CA GLU A 424 7.24 25.32 -9.39
C GLU A 424 6.15 24.57 -8.62
N PHE A 425 6.17 23.23 -8.64
CA PHE A 425 5.27 22.38 -7.88
C PHE A 425 5.50 22.49 -6.37
N MET A 426 6.75 22.39 -5.91
CA MET A 426 7.09 22.45 -4.48
C MET A 426 6.77 23.83 -3.88
N ASP A 427 7.08 24.92 -4.58
CA ASP A 427 6.71 26.28 -4.18
C ASP A 427 5.18 26.47 -4.15
N ALA A 428 4.46 25.91 -5.13
CA ALA A 428 2.99 25.97 -5.16
C ALA A 428 2.35 25.17 -4.01
N VAL A 429 2.87 23.98 -3.69
CA VAL A 429 2.44 23.20 -2.52
C VAL A 429 2.71 23.96 -1.23
N LYS A 430 3.91 24.55 -1.09
CA LYS A 430 4.30 25.32 0.10
C LYS A 430 3.45 26.57 0.34
N GLU A 431 2.95 27.21 -0.73
CA GLU A 431 2.04 28.35 -0.60
C GLU A 431 0.59 27.92 -0.33
N VAL A 432 0.07 26.91 -1.03
CA VAL A 432 -1.35 26.51 -0.92
C VAL A 432 -1.61 25.64 0.31
N TYR A 433 -0.68 24.75 0.66
CA TYR A 433 -0.81 23.78 1.74
C TYR A 433 0.49 23.73 2.60
N PRO A 434 0.83 24.82 3.33
CA PRO A 434 2.10 24.95 4.07
C PRO A 434 2.34 23.92 5.20
N ASN A 435 1.32 23.14 5.55
CA ASN A 435 1.39 22.05 6.53
C ASN A 435 1.48 20.64 5.92
N MET A 436 1.28 20.50 4.60
CA MET A 436 1.22 19.18 3.96
C MET A 436 2.61 18.54 3.85
N VAL A 437 2.69 17.26 4.21
CA VAL A 437 3.86 16.40 3.97
C VAL A 437 3.86 15.93 2.50
N VAL A 438 5.02 15.99 1.85
CA VAL A 438 5.20 15.55 0.45
C VAL A 438 6.06 14.30 0.39
N GLN A 439 5.45 13.15 0.10
CA GLN A 439 6.18 11.92 -0.21
C GLN A 439 6.45 11.85 -1.71
N PHE A 440 7.72 11.85 -2.09
CA PHE A 440 8.17 11.54 -3.46
C PHE A 440 8.19 10.02 -3.66
N GLU A 441 7.76 9.55 -4.83
CA GLU A 441 7.46 8.13 -5.07
C GLU A 441 7.76 7.69 -6.52
N ASP A 442 8.45 6.56 -6.71
CA ASP A 442 8.68 5.89 -8.00
C ASP A 442 9.23 6.81 -9.13
N PHE A 443 10.08 7.76 -8.75
CA PHE A 443 10.87 8.58 -9.67
C PHE A 443 12.12 7.82 -10.15
N GLU A 444 12.62 8.13 -11.36
CA GLU A 444 13.98 7.77 -11.80
C GLU A 444 15.01 8.07 -10.70
N SER A 445 15.89 7.12 -10.39
CA SER A 445 16.74 7.21 -9.20
C SER A 445 17.53 8.52 -9.09
N GLU A 446 18.16 9.02 -10.16
CA GLU A 446 18.89 10.28 -10.12
C GLU A 446 17.99 11.47 -9.74
N LYS A 447 16.75 11.52 -10.27
CA LYS A 447 15.77 12.55 -9.90
C LYS A 447 15.32 12.39 -8.45
N ALA A 448 15.10 11.16 -7.97
CA ALA A 448 14.70 10.91 -6.59
C ALA A 448 15.73 11.45 -5.58
N PHE A 449 17.03 11.21 -5.78
CA PHE A 449 18.08 11.76 -4.94
C PHE A 449 18.18 13.30 -5.09
N ASN A 450 18.21 13.82 -6.32
CA ASN A 450 18.34 15.26 -6.57
C ASN A 450 17.18 16.07 -5.97
N TYR A 451 15.93 15.58 -6.08
CA TYR A 451 14.76 16.21 -5.47
C TYR A 451 14.82 16.14 -3.94
N LEU A 452 15.16 14.97 -3.38
CA LEU A 452 15.30 14.83 -1.93
C LEU A 452 16.31 15.83 -1.37
N ASP A 453 17.53 15.85 -1.90
CA ASP A 453 18.60 16.71 -1.37
C ASP A 453 18.35 18.21 -1.59
N ARG A 454 17.61 18.58 -2.65
CA ARG A 454 17.19 19.96 -2.91
C ARG A 454 16.09 20.46 -1.96
N TYR A 455 15.10 19.63 -1.63
CA TYR A 455 13.90 20.08 -0.91
C TYR A 455 13.88 19.76 0.59
N ARG A 456 14.58 18.70 1.05
CA ARG A 456 14.54 18.19 2.45
C ARG A 456 14.78 19.22 3.56
N ASN A 457 15.55 20.27 3.27
CA ASN A 457 15.90 21.32 4.24
C ASN A 457 14.96 22.54 4.19
N THR A 458 14.07 22.60 3.20
CA THR A 458 13.22 23.76 2.90
C THR A 458 11.72 23.44 2.83
N HIS A 459 11.37 22.15 2.81
CA HIS A 459 10.01 21.61 2.66
C HIS A 459 9.79 20.41 3.59
N ARG A 460 8.52 20.08 3.87
CA ARG A 460 8.10 18.89 4.63
C ARG A 460 8.10 17.64 3.76
N CYS A 461 9.23 17.30 3.13
CA CYS A 461 9.30 16.22 2.15
C CYS A 461 10.24 15.08 2.54
N PHE A 462 9.92 13.89 2.05
CA PHE A 462 10.78 12.71 2.10
C PHE A 462 10.56 11.86 0.83
N ASN A 463 11.43 10.90 0.54
CA ASN A 463 11.23 9.93 -0.56
C ASN A 463 11.22 8.50 -0.01
N ASP A 464 10.19 7.72 -0.33
CA ASP A 464 10.04 6.39 0.25
C ASP A 464 11.01 5.35 -0.35
N ASP A 465 11.28 5.42 -1.67
CA ASP A 465 12.26 4.57 -2.35
C ASP A 465 13.66 4.64 -1.71
N VAL A 466 14.09 5.83 -1.29
CA VAL A 466 15.41 6.12 -0.74
C VAL A 466 15.44 6.05 0.78
N GLN A 467 14.51 6.73 1.47
CA GLN A 467 14.51 6.82 2.93
C GLN A 467 13.73 5.67 3.56
N GLY A 468 12.50 5.42 3.12
CA GLY A 468 11.64 4.36 3.67
C GLY A 468 12.16 2.94 3.43
N THR A 469 12.67 2.65 2.23
CA THR A 469 13.30 1.35 1.91
C THR A 469 14.52 1.09 2.79
N GLY A 470 15.41 2.07 2.96
CA GLY A 470 16.55 1.94 3.86
C GLY A 470 16.13 1.80 5.32
N ALA A 471 15.08 2.51 5.75
CA ALA A 471 14.58 2.46 7.11
C ALA A 471 13.90 1.12 7.45
N VAL A 472 13.13 0.52 6.54
CA VAL A 472 12.57 -0.82 6.80
C VAL A 472 13.68 -1.87 6.84
N VAL A 473 14.63 -1.83 5.90
CA VAL A 473 15.77 -2.76 5.88
C VAL A 473 16.66 -2.59 7.12
N LEU A 474 16.86 -1.36 7.60
CA LEU A 474 17.54 -1.08 8.86
C LEU A 474 16.78 -1.63 10.07
N GLY A 475 15.46 -1.43 10.15
CA GLY A 475 14.63 -1.97 11.24
C GLY A 475 14.72 -3.50 11.31
N GLY A 476 14.63 -4.17 10.16
CA GLY A 476 14.87 -5.61 10.06
C GLY A 476 16.31 -5.98 10.42
N TYR A 477 17.31 -5.24 9.95
CA TYR A 477 18.72 -5.51 10.25
C TYR A 477 19.03 -5.40 11.75
N ILE A 478 18.46 -4.44 12.47
CA ILE A 478 18.60 -4.32 13.93
C ILE A 478 18.05 -5.59 14.62
N GLY A 479 16.86 -6.05 14.23
CA GLY A 479 16.30 -7.31 14.72
C GLY A 479 17.16 -8.53 14.35
N ALA A 480 17.65 -8.60 13.12
CA ALA A 480 18.48 -9.69 12.63
C ALA A 480 19.84 -9.77 13.34
N VAL A 481 20.51 -8.63 13.60
CA VAL A 481 21.74 -8.59 14.41
C VAL A 481 21.49 -9.18 15.80
N ASN A 482 20.42 -8.76 16.47
CA ASN A 482 20.06 -9.28 17.80
C ASN A 482 19.79 -10.80 17.80
N LEU A 483 19.20 -11.34 16.73
CA LEU A 483 18.97 -12.78 16.56
C LEU A 483 20.19 -13.57 16.04
N SER A 484 21.21 -12.89 15.47
CA SER A 484 22.32 -13.54 14.75
C SER A 484 23.36 -14.23 15.63
N GLY A 485 23.44 -13.88 16.92
CA GLY A 485 24.53 -14.31 17.81
C GLY A 485 25.92 -13.79 17.44
N VAL A 486 26.03 -12.94 16.40
CA VAL A 486 27.28 -12.29 15.96
C VAL A 486 27.35 -10.89 16.58
N PRO A 487 28.39 -10.57 17.38
CA PRO A 487 28.60 -9.23 17.93
C PRO A 487 28.53 -8.14 16.87
N LEU A 488 28.10 -6.92 17.22
CA LEU A 488 27.93 -5.84 16.23
C LEU A 488 29.27 -5.49 15.57
N GLU A 489 30.33 -5.47 16.38
CA GLU A 489 31.73 -5.28 16.04
C GLU A 489 32.37 -6.46 15.29
N ASP A 490 31.69 -7.60 15.15
CA ASP A 490 32.07 -8.75 14.32
C ASP A 490 31.35 -8.74 12.95
N GLN A 491 30.30 -7.94 12.78
CA GLN A 491 29.47 -7.98 11.57
C GLN A 491 30.27 -7.59 10.31
N ARG A 492 30.04 -8.33 9.22
CA ARG A 492 30.61 -8.10 7.88
C ARG A 492 29.52 -8.31 6.84
N LEU A 493 29.16 -7.24 6.12
CA LEU A 493 28.02 -7.19 5.21
C LEU A 493 28.50 -7.19 3.76
N VAL A 494 28.07 -8.19 2.98
CA VAL A 494 28.22 -8.20 1.52
C VAL A 494 26.91 -7.73 0.88
N PHE A 495 26.99 -6.73 0.02
CA PHE A 495 25.86 -6.18 -0.74
C PHE A 495 26.01 -6.54 -2.21
N MET A 496 25.16 -7.46 -2.70
CA MET A 496 25.09 -7.78 -4.12
C MET A 496 24.17 -6.78 -4.82
N GLY A 497 24.77 -5.86 -5.59
CA GLY A 497 24.08 -4.77 -6.26
C GLY A 497 24.53 -3.39 -5.77
N ALA A 498 25.73 -2.96 -6.16
CA ALA A 498 26.27 -1.62 -5.88
C ALA A 498 25.58 -0.47 -6.66
N GLY A 499 24.28 -0.59 -6.94
CA GLY A 499 23.47 0.48 -7.54
C GLY A 499 23.05 1.55 -6.52
N SER A 500 22.28 2.54 -6.98
CA SER A 500 21.80 3.65 -6.15
C SER A 500 21.01 3.19 -4.90
N ALA A 501 20.15 2.17 -5.04
CA ALA A 501 19.43 1.56 -3.92
C ALA A 501 20.37 0.84 -2.93
N GLY A 502 21.31 0.01 -3.44
CA GLY A 502 22.29 -0.69 -2.59
C GLY A 502 23.19 0.26 -1.80
N VAL A 503 23.68 1.32 -2.44
CA VAL A 503 24.44 2.39 -1.77
C VAL A 503 23.57 3.15 -0.77
N GLY A 504 22.30 3.45 -1.09
CA GLY A 504 21.38 4.14 -0.19
C GLY A 504 21.10 3.35 1.10
N VAL A 505 20.74 2.07 0.96
CA VAL A 505 20.52 1.15 2.08
C VAL A 505 21.80 0.98 2.91
N ALA A 506 22.95 0.74 2.26
CA ALA A 506 24.23 0.60 2.97
C ALA A 506 24.62 1.88 3.74
N LYS A 507 24.35 3.09 3.20
CA LYS A 507 24.57 4.36 3.90
C LYS A 507 23.71 4.49 5.17
N GLN A 508 22.46 4.04 5.15
CA GLN A 508 21.62 4.04 6.36
C GLN A 508 22.09 3.02 7.40
N LEU A 509 22.54 1.83 6.97
CA LEU A 509 23.09 0.85 7.90
C LEU A 509 24.45 1.33 8.50
N VAL A 510 25.26 2.11 7.78
CA VAL A 510 26.44 2.80 8.36
C VAL A 510 26.05 3.73 9.52
N GLU A 511 24.90 4.41 9.44
CA GLU A 511 24.43 5.30 10.50
C GLU A 511 24.21 4.53 11.82
N TYR A 512 23.62 3.33 11.75
CA TYR A 512 23.42 2.45 12.91
C TYR A 512 24.72 2.12 13.65
N TYR A 513 25.78 1.76 12.91
CA TYR A 513 27.10 1.54 13.50
C TYR A 513 27.65 2.81 14.18
N THR A 514 27.48 3.98 13.56
CA THR A 514 27.97 5.23 14.16
C THR A 514 27.21 5.64 15.42
N LYS A 515 25.88 5.44 15.46
CA LYS A 515 25.05 5.65 16.65
C LYS A 515 25.31 4.62 17.75
N ARG A 516 25.97 3.50 17.43
CA ARG A 516 26.48 2.50 18.38
C ARG A 516 27.94 2.73 18.81
N GLY A 517 28.57 3.82 18.35
CA GLY A 517 29.88 4.29 18.84
C GLY A 517 31.07 4.08 17.90
N LEU A 518 30.89 3.45 16.73
CA LEU A 518 31.97 3.32 15.74
C LEU A 518 32.20 4.67 15.03
N SER A 519 33.44 4.97 14.63
CA SER A 519 33.69 6.09 13.71
C SER A 519 33.09 5.83 12.33
N LYS A 520 32.92 6.89 11.53
CA LYS A 520 32.41 6.78 10.15
C LYS A 520 33.27 5.89 9.24
N SER A 521 34.58 5.73 9.50
CA SER A 521 35.37 4.73 8.75
C SER A 521 35.10 3.32 9.27
N GLU A 522 35.27 3.06 10.57
CA GLU A 522 35.07 1.71 11.14
C GLU A 522 33.67 1.13 10.87
N ALA A 523 32.66 2.01 10.79
CA ALA A 523 31.32 1.68 10.34
C ALA A 523 31.28 1.31 8.84
N ARG A 524 31.78 2.18 7.95
CA ARG A 524 31.91 1.91 6.50
C ARG A 524 32.72 0.65 6.21
N ASP A 525 33.74 0.37 7.01
CA ASP A 525 34.66 -0.76 6.85
C ASP A 525 34.03 -2.11 7.23
N ARG A 526 32.71 -2.14 7.48
CA ARG A 526 31.87 -3.35 7.59
C ARG A 526 31.14 -3.71 6.29
N PHE A 527 31.28 -2.91 5.23
CA PHE A 527 30.49 -3.02 4.01
C PHE A 527 31.37 -3.33 2.79
N TRP A 528 31.03 -4.42 2.08
CA TRP A 528 31.64 -4.83 0.82
C TRP A 528 30.56 -4.86 -0.26
N LEU A 529 30.61 -3.93 -1.20
CA LEU A 529 29.63 -3.81 -2.29
C LEU A 529 30.15 -4.51 -3.56
N VAL A 530 29.27 -5.26 -4.22
CA VAL A 530 29.56 -6.05 -5.43
C VAL A 530 28.69 -5.56 -6.58
N ASP A 531 29.25 -5.46 -7.79
CA ASP A 531 28.51 -5.18 -9.02
C ASP A 531 28.81 -6.20 -10.13
N THR A 532 28.38 -5.93 -11.36
CA THR A 532 28.57 -6.81 -12.52
C THR A 532 30.03 -7.05 -12.93
N LYS A 533 31.00 -6.43 -12.25
CA LYS A 533 32.44 -6.67 -12.42
C LYS A 533 33.11 -7.30 -11.18
N GLY A 534 32.33 -7.67 -10.16
CA GLY A 534 32.81 -8.16 -8.88
C GLY A 534 32.84 -7.10 -7.79
N LEU A 535 33.72 -7.27 -6.79
CA LEU A 535 33.88 -6.34 -5.67
C LEU A 535 34.19 -4.92 -6.17
N VAL A 536 33.66 -3.90 -5.49
CA VAL A 536 33.99 -2.49 -5.74
C VAL A 536 35.23 -2.11 -4.94
N THR A 537 36.36 -1.96 -5.63
CA THR A 537 37.68 -1.60 -5.09
C THR A 537 38.20 -0.32 -5.75
N THR A 538 39.08 0.44 -5.10
CA THR A 538 39.62 1.69 -5.68
C THR A 538 40.63 1.46 -6.80
N ASP A 539 41.26 0.29 -6.83
CA ASP A 539 42.31 -0.12 -7.76
C ASP A 539 41.80 -1.00 -8.92
N ARG A 540 40.47 -1.18 -9.04
CA ARG A 540 39.81 -2.05 -10.04
C ARG A 540 40.11 -1.71 -11.51
N GLY A 541 40.61 -0.50 -11.75
CA GLY A 541 40.99 -0.01 -13.09
C GLY A 541 39.83 0.47 -13.95
N ASP A 542 38.58 0.44 -13.47
CA ASP A 542 37.41 1.01 -14.16
C ASP A 542 36.92 2.32 -13.53
N HIS A 543 36.23 3.15 -14.32
CA HIS A 543 35.64 4.38 -13.82
C HIS A 543 34.42 4.09 -12.93
N LEU A 544 34.62 4.13 -11.62
CA LEU A 544 33.54 4.00 -10.64
C LEU A 544 32.65 5.24 -10.64
N ALA A 545 31.36 5.04 -10.92
CA ALA A 545 30.33 6.06 -10.73
C ALA A 545 30.34 6.58 -9.28
N GLU A 546 30.13 7.88 -9.11
CA GLU A 546 30.35 8.62 -7.85
C GLU A 546 29.72 7.95 -6.62
N HIS A 547 28.48 7.47 -6.73
CA HIS A 547 27.78 6.79 -5.64
C HIS A 547 28.53 5.54 -5.11
N LYS A 548 29.29 4.83 -5.95
CA LYS A 548 30.07 3.66 -5.56
C LYS A 548 31.36 4.00 -4.81
N GLN A 549 31.94 5.16 -5.09
CA GLN A 549 33.25 5.56 -4.54
C GLN A 549 33.26 5.63 -3.02
N TYR A 550 32.12 5.97 -2.40
CA TYR A 550 31.97 6.02 -0.94
C TYR A 550 32.27 4.66 -0.25
N PHE A 551 31.96 3.54 -0.91
CA PHE A 551 32.16 2.18 -0.39
C PHE A 551 33.29 1.41 -1.09
N ALA A 552 34.08 2.06 -1.95
CA ALA A 552 35.17 1.41 -2.66
C ALA A 552 36.26 0.92 -1.67
N ARG A 553 36.55 -0.38 -1.71
CA ARG A 553 37.52 -1.03 -0.83
C ARG A 553 38.97 -0.70 -1.23
N THR A 554 39.84 -0.67 -0.22
CA THR A 554 41.30 -0.47 -0.34
C THR A 554 42.11 -1.58 0.35
N ASP A 555 41.43 -2.53 0.99
CA ASP A 555 41.98 -3.64 1.78
C ASP A 555 42.16 -4.94 0.97
N ASN A 556 41.84 -4.92 -0.32
CA ASN A 556 41.89 -6.04 -1.25
C ASN A 556 43.31 -6.52 -1.61
N HIS A 557 44.36 -5.88 -1.09
CA HIS A 557 45.78 -6.24 -1.30
C HIS A 557 46.19 -6.42 -2.78
N GLY A 558 45.57 -5.68 -3.71
CA GLY A 558 45.81 -5.79 -5.15
C GLY A 558 45.12 -6.97 -5.84
N GLN A 559 44.34 -7.77 -5.10
CA GLN A 559 43.50 -8.85 -5.65
C GLN A 559 42.13 -8.29 -6.08
N GLN A 560 41.50 -8.92 -7.06
CA GLN A 560 40.19 -8.50 -7.58
C GLN A 560 39.25 -9.70 -7.65
N PHE A 561 38.26 -9.72 -6.76
CA PHE A 561 37.28 -10.79 -6.60
C PHE A 561 36.09 -10.54 -7.54
N ARG A 562 35.87 -11.47 -8.48
CA ARG A 562 34.95 -11.32 -9.62
C ARG A 562 33.59 -11.98 -9.40
N THR A 563 33.56 -13.10 -8.70
CA THR A 563 32.33 -13.84 -8.36
C THR A 563 31.85 -13.51 -6.96
N LEU A 564 30.58 -13.82 -6.66
CA LEU A 564 30.03 -13.65 -5.31
C LEU A 564 30.67 -14.65 -4.33
N GLU A 565 30.93 -15.87 -4.77
CA GLU A 565 31.63 -16.90 -4.01
C GLU A 565 33.05 -16.46 -3.61
N GLU A 566 33.86 -15.92 -4.54
CA GLU A 566 35.19 -15.34 -4.23
C GLU A 566 35.10 -14.22 -3.17
N VAL A 567 34.08 -13.36 -3.25
CA VAL A 567 33.86 -12.30 -2.26
C VAL A 567 33.43 -12.89 -0.91
N ILE A 568 32.60 -13.92 -0.88
CA ILE A 568 32.18 -14.58 0.37
C ILE A 568 33.35 -15.30 1.03
N GLU A 569 34.25 -15.94 0.27
CA GLU A 569 35.45 -16.59 0.80
C GLU A 569 36.42 -15.56 1.42
N TYR A 570 36.69 -14.45 0.73
CA TYR A 570 37.56 -13.37 1.21
C TYR A 570 36.95 -12.55 2.37
N VAL A 571 35.67 -12.20 2.28
CA VAL A 571 34.99 -11.35 3.26
C VAL A 571 34.47 -12.15 4.47
N ARG A 572 34.29 -13.48 4.38
CA ARG A 572 33.72 -14.32 5.45
C ARG A 572 32.49 -13.65 6.11
N PRO A 573 31.46 -13.24 5.33
CA PRO A 573 30.40 -12.36 5.80
C PRO A 573 29.50 -12.97 6.87
N SER A 574 28.90 -12.11 7.69
CA SER A 574 27.77 -12.44 8.58
C SER A 574 26.42 -12.14 7.95
N ALA A 575 26.37 -11.19 7.00
CA ALA A 575 25.17 -10.79 6.30
C ALA A 575 25.40 -10.69 4.78
N LEU A 576 24.42 -11.18 4.01
CA LEU A 576 24.35 -11.06 2.56
C LEU A 576 23.03 -10.36 2.17
N VAL A 577 23.14 -9.21 1.50
CA VAL A 577 22.01 -8.36 1.12
C VAL A 577 21.94 -8.27 -0.41
N GLY A 578 20.79 -8.66 -0.98
CA GLY A 578 20.52 -8.67 -2.41
C GLY A 578 19.67 -7.48 -2.84
N LEU A 579 20.24 -6.63 -3.70
CA LEU A 579 19.58 -5.49 -4.34
C LEU A 579 19.98 -5.44 -5.83
N ALA A 580 20.04 -6.61 -6.48
CA ALA A 580 20.60 -6.82 -7.81
C ALA A 580 19.55 -7.02 -8.93
N ALA A 581 18.26 -7.09 -8.59
CA ALA A 581 17.14 -7.34 -9.52
C ALA A 581 17.37 -8.52 -10.50
N THR A 582 18.04 -9.56 -10.01
CA THR A 582 18.49 -10.72 -10.80
C THR A 582 18.16 -12.00 -10.04
N PHE A 583 17.21 -12.77 -10.56
CA PHE A 583 16.73 -14.00 -9.93
C PHE A 583 17.80 -15.10 -9.96
N GLY A 584 17.93 -15.86 -8.86
CA GLY A 584 18.85 -16.99 -8.74
C GLY A 584 20.33 -16.61 -8.64
N ILE A 585 20.65 -15.32 -8.43
CA ILE A 585 22.03 -14.85 -8.26
C ILE A 585 22.62 -15.24 -6.89
N PHE A 586 21.77 -15.58 -5.91
CA PHE A 586 22.19 -16.27 -4.70
C PHE A 586 22.04 -17.78 -4.93
N THR A 587 23.14 -18.38 -5.37
CA THR A 587 23.33 -19.81 -5.63
C THR A 587 23.39 -20.62 -4.33
N GLU A 588 23.15 -21.94 -4.41
CA GLU A 588 23.39 -22.86 -3.29
C GLU A 588 24.84 -22.78 -2.78
N SER A 589 25.81 -22.65 -3.69
CA SER A 589 27.23 -22.44 -3.36
C SER A 589 27.44 -21.17 -2.52
N SER A 590 26.88 -20.03 -2.94
CA SER A 590 27.02 -18.76 -2.20
C SER A 590 26.35 -18.80 -0.82
N ILE A 591 25.15 -19.40 -0.71
CA ILE A 591 24.41 -19.46 0.56
C ILE A 591 25.04 -20.48 1.54
N ARG A 592 25.54 -21.62 1.06
CA ARG A 592 26.32 -22.54 1.91
C ARG A 592 27.67 -21.93 2.31
N ALA A 593 28.34 -21.17 1.44
CA ALA A 593 29.56 -20.44 1.78
C ALA A 593 29.32 -19.32 2.82
N LEU A 594 28.17 -18.64 2.77
CA LEU A 594 27.72 -17.71 3.81
C LEU A 594 27.50 -18.45 5.15
N LYS A 595 26.80 -19.60 5.14
CA LYS A 595 26.62 -20.43 6.35
C LYS A 595 27.97 -20.87 6.94
N HIS A 596 28.86 -21.44 6.13
CA HIS A 596 30.21 -21.82 6.57
C HIS A 596 31.08 -20.64 7.01
N SER A 597 30.75 -19.40 6.61
CA SER A 597 31.37 -18.19 7.12
C SER A 597 30.95 -17.89 8.55
N VAL A 598 29.66 -18.02 8.84
CA VAL A 598 29.05 -17.71 10.14
C VAL A 598 29.25 -18.82 11.18
N ASP A 599 29.03 -20.09 10.80
CA ASP A 599 29.25 -21.25 11.68
C ASP A 599 30.70 -21.28 12.21
N GLY A 600 31.66 -20.93 11.35
CA GLY A 600 33.08 -20.84 11.70
C GLY A 600 33.44 -19.72 12.69
N GLY A 601 32.51 -18.81 12.99
CA GLY A 601 32.67 -17.80 14.03
C GLY A 601 32.27 -18.27 15.44
N GLY A 602 31.62 -19.43 15.57
CA GLY A 602 31.20 -20.00 16.86
C GLY A 602 29.77 -20.56 16.89
N PRO A 603 29.44 -21.36 17.91
CA PRO A 603 28.13 -22.01 18.03
C PRO A 603 26.99 -21.01 18.18
N ASN A 604 25.80 -21.42 17.73
CA ASN A 604 24.54 -20.65 17.76
C ASN A 604 24.54 -19.34 16.95
N ARG A 605 25.62 -19.03 16.20
CA ARG A 605 25.60 -17.93 15.21
C ARG A 605 24.69 -18.30 14.02
N ARG A 606 24.02 -17.31 13.43
CA ARG A 606 23.03 -17.49 12.35
C ARG A 606 23.26 -16.51 11.19
N PRO A 607 23.30 -16.97 9.93
CA PRO A 607 23.54 -16.09 8.78
C PRO A 607 22.34 -15.20 8.47
N ILE A 608 22.59 -13.92 8.24
CA ILE A 608 21.57 -12.96 7.81
C ILE A 608 21.52 -12.95 6.27
N LEU A 609 20.35 -13.19 5.68
CA LEU A 609 20.19 -13.27 4.22
C LEU A 609 18.96 -12.49 3.76
N PHE A 610 19.17 -11.35 3.11
CA PHE A 610 18.10 -10.43 2.71
C PHE A 610 18.01 -10.31 1.17
N PRO A 611 17.25 -11.18 0.45
CA PRO A 611 16.96 -11.01 -0.98
C PRO A 611 15.83 -9.99 -1.18
N LEU A 612 16.18 -8.71 -1.31
CA LEU A 612 15.24 -7.59 -1.26
C LEU A 612 14.66 -7.21 -2.62
N SER A 613 15.14 -7.80 -3.72
CA SER A 613 14.67 -7.45 -5.06
C SER A 613 13.21 -7.81 -5.32
N ASN A 614 12.54 -6.94 -6.09
CA ASN A 614 11.12 -7.03 -6.41
C ASN A 614 10.87 -6.94 -7.93
N PRO A 615 9.80 -7.55 -8.46
CA PRO A 615 8.88 -8.49 -7.79
C PRO A 615 9.53 -9.87 -7.57
N LEU A 616 8.74 -10.87 -7.15
CA LEU A 616 9.20 -12.24 -6.86
C LEU A 616 10.09 -12.87 -7.96
N THR A 617 9.79 -12.59 -9.23
CA THR A 617 10.58 -13.04 -10.41
C THR A 617 11.95 -12.36 -10.55
N LYS A 618 12.34 -11.51 -9.59
CA LYS A 618 13.62 -10.79 -9.49
C LYS A 618 14.34 -11.00 -8.16
N ALA A 619 13.73 -11.69 -7.18
CA ALA A 619 14.32 -11.97 -5.88
C ALA A 619 15.54 -12.89 -6.02
N GLU A 620 16.62 -12.60 -5.28
CA GLU A 620 17.93 -13.23 -5.49
C GLU A 620 17.96 -14.75 -5.21
N CYS A 621 17.11 -15.24 -4.30
CA CYS A 621 16.75 -16.65 -4.09
C CYS A 621 15.31 -16.75 -3.54
N THR A 622 14.76 -17.96 -3.42
CA THR A 622 13.49 -18.18 -2.71
C THR A 622 13.69 -18.36 -1.20
N PHE A 623 12.59 -18.34 -0.44
CA PHE A 623 12.62 -18.60 1.01
C PHE A 623 12.93 -20.07 1.33
N GLU A 624 12.32 -20.99 0.58
CA GLU A 624 12.52 -22.43 0.70
C GLU A 624 14.01 -22.78 0.47
N GLN A 625 14.59 -22.26 -0.62
CA GLN A 625 16.03 -22.36 -0.92
C GLN A 625 16.90 -21.83 0.23
N ALA A 626 16.58 -20.66 0.78
CA ALA A 626 17.33 -20.09 1.90
C ALA A 626 17.26 -20.95 3.17
N VAL A 627 16.12 -21.59 3.45
CA VAL A 627 15.95 -22.51 4.58
C VAL A 627 16.72 -23.82 4.34
N GLU A 628 16.55 -24.46 3.18
CA GLU A 628 17.19 -25.73 2.84
C GLU A 628 18.72 -25.62 2.75
N TRP A 629 19.25 -24.58 2.13
CA TRP A 629 20.69 -24.39 1.95
C TRP A 629 21.40 -23.86 3.21
N THR A 630 20.66 -23.55 4.28
CA THR A 630 21.23 -23.18 5.59
C THR A 630 20.81 -24.11 6.74
N ASP A 631 20.19 -25.25 6.44
CA ASP A 631 19.70 -26.21 7.44
C ASP A 631 18.75 -25.56 8.47
N GLY A 632 17.95 -24.58 8.03
CA GLY A 632 17.04 -23.79 8.86
C GLY A 632 17.70 -22.69 9.71
N SER A 633 19.01 -22.51 9.64
CA SER A 633 19.72 -21.53 10.48
C SER A 633 19.59 -20.07 10.03
N VAL A 634 19.19 -19.80 8.79
CA VAL A 634 19.06 -18.43 8.22
C VAL A 634 18.15 -17.50 9.02
N ILE A 635 18.50 -16.21 9.05
CA ILE A 635 17.61 -15.10 9.38
C ILE A 635 17.27 -14.41 8.07
N PHE A 636 16.11 -14.76 7.51
CA PHE A 636 15.68 -14.36 6.18
C PHE A 636 14.71 -13.17 6.21
N ALA A 637 14.88 -12.23 5.27
CA ALA A 637 13.85 -11.23 4.96
C ALA A 637 13.89 -10.77 3.51
N SER A 638 12.74 -10.80 2.82
CA SER A 638 12.63 -10.47 1.40
C SER A 638 11.85 -9.17 1.14
N GLY A 639 11.99 -8.61 -0.07
CA GLY A 639 11.14 -7.51 -0.53
C GLY A 639 9.73 -7.98 -0.90
N SER A 640 9.65 -9.11 -1.62
CA SER A 640 8.40 -9.75 -2.05
C SER A 640 7.92 -10.77 -1.02
N PRO A 641 6.59 -11.03 -0.92
CA PRO A 641 6.05 -12.01 0.02
C PRO A 641 6.36 -13.45 -0.43
N PHE A 642 6.64 -14.33 0.54
CA PHE A 642 6.74 -15.78 0.38
C PHE A 642 5.71 -16.47 1.29
N SER A 643 5.46 -17.77 1.05
CA SER A 643 4.71 -18.64 1.95
C SER A 643 5.58 -19.12 3.12
N SER A 644 4.96 -19.51 4.23
CA SER A 644 5.65 -20.32 5.25
C SER A 644 6.01 -21.70 4.69
N PHE A 645 7.15 -22.24 5.13
CA PHE A 645 7.72 -23.48 4.63
C PHE A 645 7.87 -24.51 5.76
N SER A 646 7.24 -25.67 5.61
CA SER A 646 7.26 -26.75 6.60
C SER A 646 8.18 -27.89 6.18
N VAL A 647 8.96 -28.41 7.12
CA VAL A 647 9.78 -29.62 6.96
C VAL A 647 9.53 -30.63 8.08
N ALA A 648 9.82 -31.91 7.82
CA ALA A 648 9.82 -32.94 8.86
C ALA A 648 11.07 -32.78 9.74
N GLY A 649 10.87 -32.47 11.02
CA GLY A 649 11.92 -32.36 12.02
C GLY A 649 12.47 -33.71 12.48
N PRO A 650 13.63 -33.74 13.18
CA PRO A 650 14.35 -34.97 13.51
C PRO A 650 13.55 -36.01 14.31
N ASN A 651 12.54 -35.58 15.07
CA ASN A 651 11.70 -36.44 15.91
C ASN A 651 10.34 -36.77 15.25
N GLY A 652 10.16 -36.48 13.95
CA GLY A 652 8.89 -36.66 13.23
C GLY A 652 7.84 -35.58 13.49
N ASN A 653 8.19 -34.53 14.24
CA ASN A 653 7.38 -33.33 14.40
C ASN A 653 7.57 -32.39 13.19
N GLU A 654 6.53 -31.70 12.74
CA GLU A 654 6.66 -30.65 11.73
C GLU A 654 7.40 -29.42 12.31
N ILE A 655 8.23 -28.79 11.50
CA ILE A 655 8.89 -27.51 11.80
C ILE A 655 8.53 -26.53 10.68
N THR A 656 7.76 -25.49 11.03
CA THR A 656 7.33 -24.44 10.08
C THR A 656 8.20 -23.19 10.24
N TYR A 657 8.95 -22.86 9.19
CA TYR A 657 9.68 -21.61 9.05
C TYR A 657 8.77 -20.54 8.45
N ASN A 658 8.89 -19.29 8.93
CA ASN A 658 8.05 -18.17 8.49
C ASN A 658 8.92 -17.07 7.86
N PRO A 659 8.60 -16.60 6.64
CA PRO A 659 9.38 -15.55 5.99
C PRO A 659 9.06 -14.18 6.58
N ASN A 660 10.08 -13.33 6.72
CA ASN A 660 9.91 -11.92 6.99
C ASN A 660 9.82 -11.14 5.68
N GLN A 661 8.98 -10.09 5.62
CA GLN A 661 8.93 -9.19 4.46
C GLN A 661 9.32 -7.76 4.87
N GLY A 662 10.43 -7.26 4.32
CA GLY A 662 10.89 -5.87 4.47
C GLY A 662 10.09 -4.92 3.59
N ASN A 663 8.81 -4.72 3.90
CA ASN A 663 7.91 -3.87 3.14
C ASN A 663 7.78 -2.47 3.77
N ASN A 664 8.00 -1.42 2.97
CA ASN A 664 7.97 -0.03 3.41
C ASN A 664 6.67 0.40 4.12
N VAL A 665 5.57 -0.35 3.97
CA VAL A 665 4.32 -0.16 4.73
C VAL A 665 4.51 -0.21 6.26
N TYR A 666 5.58 -0.83 6.75
CA TYR A 666 5.93 -0.78 8.18
C TYR A 666 6.50 0.58 8.62
N VAL A 667 6.97 1.42 7.69
CA VAL A 667 7.66 2.69 7.99
C VAL A 667 6.84 3.91 7.56
N PHE A 668 6.49 4.03 6.27
CA PHE A 668 5.90 5.29 5.76
C PHE A 668 4.64 5.74 6.48
N PRO A 669 3.69 4.86 6.90
CA PRO A 669 2.49 5.28 7.60
C PRO A 669 2.80 5.94 8.95
N GLY A 670 3.65 5.30 9.77
CA GLY A 670 4.07 5.82 11.07
C GLY A 670 4.95 7.07 10.95
N LEU A 671 5.86 7.12 9.97
CA LEU A 671 6.71 8.28 9.71
C LEU A 671 5.88 9.52 9.31
N GLY A 672 4.94 9.36 8.37
CA GLY A 672 4.07 10.46 7.95
C GLY A 672 3.12 10.91 9.07
N LEU A 673 2.49 9.98 9.78
CA LEU A 673 1.64 10.31 10.94
C LEU A 673 2.43 11.05 12.03
N GLY A 674 3.65 10.58 12.35
CA GLY A 674 4.51 11.23 13.35
C GLY A 674 4.95 12.64 12.93
N ALA A 675 5.28 12.85 11.65
CA ALA A 675 5.61 14.16 11.10
C ALA A 675 4.42 15.13 11.13
N ILE A 676 3.22 14.67 10.80
CA ILE A 676 1.98 15.46 10.84
C ILE A 676 1.61 15.81 12.29
N LEU A 677 1.56 14.83 13.18
CA LEU A 677 1.11 15.04 14.56
C LEU A 677 2.11 15.86 15.39
N SER A 678 3.41 15.79 15.11
CA SER A 678 4.40 16.72 15.68
C SER A 678 4.43 18.10 15.00
N GLN A 679 3.63 18.31 13.95
CA GLN A 679 3.65 19.53 13.12
C GLN A 679 5.06 19.83 12.56
N ALA A 680 5.82 18.81 12.20
CA ALA A 680 7.23 18.94 11.82
C ALA A 680 7.44 19.91 10.63
N THR A 681 8.35 20.87 10.80
CA THR A 681 8.71 21.89 9.78
C THR A 681 9.50 21.31 8.61
N ARG A 682 10.23 20.21 8.85
CA ARG A 682 10.94 19.37 7.88
C ARG A 682 11.02 17.94 8.42
N ILE A 683 11.30 16.96 7.58
CA ILE A 683 11.59 15.59 8.00
C ILE A 683 13.11 15.41 8.05
N THR A 684 13.65 15.00 9.20
CA THR A 684 15.11 14.83 9.39
C THR A 684 15.53 13.37 9.28
N ASP A 685 16.83 13.13 9.06
CA ASP A 685 17.36 11.75 9.07
C ASP A 685 17.17 11.09 10.46
N GLU A 686 17.24 11.86 11.55
CA GLU A 686 16.94 11.37 12.90
C GLU A 686 15.51 10.83 13.03
N MET A 687 14.52 11.45 12.36
CA MET A 687 13.14 10.93 12.30
C MET A 687 13.06 9.62 11.50
N VAL A 688 13.77 9.54 10.37
CA VAL A 688 13.84 8.33 9.53
C VAL A 688 14.53 7.18 10.29
N TYR A 689 15.72 7.41 10.84
CA TYR A 689 16.44 6.46 11.68
C TYR A 689 15.60 6.03 12.90
N THR A 690 14.94 6.98 13.57
CA THR A 690 14.07 6.66 14.72
C THR A 690 12.89 5.77 14.29
N SER A 691 12.33 5.95 13.09
CA SER A 691 11.27 5.07 12.59
C SER A 691 11.74 3.62 12.38
N ALA A 692 12.96 3.43 11.88
CA ALA A 692 13.60 2.12 11.74
C ALA A 692 13.86 1.46 13.11
N SER A 693 14.44 2.22 14.04
CA SER A 693 14.74 1.75 15.40
C SER A 693 13.49 1.53 16.26
N ALA A 694 12.37 2.19 15.95
CA ALA A 694 11.09 1.92 16.57
C ALA A 694 10.47 0.62 16.02
N LEU A 695 10.52 0.42 14.69
CA LEU A 695 10.04 -0.81 14.04
C LEU A 695 10.69 -2.08 14.60
N SER A 696 12.01 -2.09 14.80
CA SER A 696 12.73 -3.23 15.38
C SER A 696 12.26 -3.60 16.79
N ASN A 697 11.61 -2.67 17.49
CA ASN A 697 11.13 -2.81 18.87
C ASN A 697 9.62 -3.05 18.95
N CYS A 698 8.92 -3.19 17.81
CA CYS A 698 7.47 -3.43 17.77
C CYS A 698 7.06 -4.91 17.91
N LEU A 699 8.00 -5.86 17.86
CA LEU A 699 7.75 -7.30 17.95
C LEU A 699 7.13 -7.69 19.31
N ASN A 700 6.17 -8.62 19.31
CA ASN A 700 5.65 -9.25 20.53
C ASN A 700 6.35 -10.59 20.83
N ALA A 701 6.07 -11.18 21.99
CA ALA A 701 6.71 -12.42 22.45
C ALA A 701 6.51 -13.60 21.48
N ASP A 702 5.32 -13.76 20.90
CA ASP A 702 5.03 -14.82 19.92
C ASP A 702 5.87 -14.64 18.65
N GLU A 703 5.99 -13.40 18.17
CA GLU A 703 6.72 -13.06 16.95
C GLU A 703 8.24 -13.24 17.12
N ILE A 704 8.76 -12.91 18.31
CA ILE A 704 10.15 -13.22 18.69
C ILE A 704 10.36 -14.74 18.77
N ALA A 705 9.42 -15.49 19.35
CA ALA A 705 9.49 -16.96 19.42
C ALA A 705 9.38 -17.64 18.04
N MET A 706 8.68 -17.03 17.09
CA MET A 706 8.64 -17.44 15.67
C MET A 706 9.91 -17.04 14.89
N GLY A 707 10.86 -16.32 15.50
CA GLY A 707 12.10 -15.87 14.86
C GLY A 707 11.91 -14.73 13.85
N LEU A 708 10.84 -13.95 13.99
CA LEU A 708 10.55 -12.81 13.11
C LEU A 708 11.38 -11.57 13.49
N ILE A 709 11.67 -10.73 12.49
CA ILE A 709 12.37 -9.43 12.63
C ILE A 709 11.47 -8.24 12.28
N TYR A 710 10.25 -8.50 11.79
CA TYR A 710 9.16 -7.50 11.69
C TYR A 710 7.90 -8.05 12.37
N PRO A 711 7.01 -7.18 12.90
CA PRO A 711 5.69 -7.60 13.36
C PRO A 711 4.90 -8.32 12.27
N ARG A 712 3.87 -9.08 12.65
CA ARG A 712 2.87 -9.59 11.68
C ARG A 712 2.09 -8.42 11.06
N ILE A 713 1.69 -8.53 9.79
CA ILE A 713 1.08 -7.43 9.05
C ILE A 713 -0.25 -6.95 9.66
N GLU A 714 -0.98 -7.82 10.38
CA GLU A 714 -2.15 -7.46 11.17
C GLU A 714 -1.85 -6.41 12.25
N ARG A 715 -0.61 -6.38 12.78
CA ARG A 715 -0.14 -5.40 13.76
C ARG A 715 0.48 -4.14 13.13
N VAL A 716 0.44 -3.97 11.80
CA VAL A 716 1.01 -2.77 11.13
C VAL A 716 0.42 -1.47 11.68
N ARG A 717 -0.84 -1.50 12.13
CA ARG A 717 -1.53 -0.34 12.73
C ARG A 717 -1.12 -0.04 14.18
N GLU A 718 -0.77 -1.08 14.94
CA GLU A 718 -0.17 -0.93 16.26
C GLU A 718 1.27 -0.40 16.14
N ALA A 719 2.06 -0.98 15.23
CA ALA A 719 3.44 -0.57 14.93
C ALA A 719 3.50 0.87 14.42
N SER A 720 2.58 1.29 13.54
CA SER A 720 2.53 2.67 13.02
C SER A 720 2.29 3.71 14.11
N VAL A 721 1.50 3.39 15.14
CA VAL A 721 1.29 4.28 16.31
C VAL A 721 2.56 4.38 17.17
N ILE A 722 3.27 3.26 17.38
CA ILE A 722 4.55 3.25 18.11
C ILE A 722 5.61 4.06 17.34
N ILE A 723 5.71 3.84 16.03
CA ILE A 723 6.64 4.56 15.16
C ILE A 723 6.31 6.06 15.12
N ALA A 724 5.04 6.44 14.98
CA ALA A 724 4.63 7.83 15.02
C ALA A 724 5.01 8.50 16.34
N ARG A 725 4.85 7.82 17.48
CA ARG A 725 5.26 8.30 18.81
C ARG A 725 6.75 8.59 18.89
N GLU A 726 7.60 7.64 18.46
CA GLU A 726 9.05 7.85 18.49
C GLU A 726 9.51 8.90 17.47
N VAL A 727 8.86 8.98 16.30
CA VAL A 727 9.08 10.04 15.29
C VAL A 727 8.67 11.42 15.84
N MET A 728 7.58 11.53 16.59
CA MET A 728 7.21 12.78 17.28
C MET A 728 8.28 13.20 18.29
N LYS A 729 8.79 12.28 19.11
CA LYS A 729 9.91 12.54 20.03
C LYS A 729 11.19 12.94 19.27
N ALA A 730 11.48 12.34 18.12
CA ALA A 730 12.61 12.71 17.27
C ALA A 730 12.45 14.14 16.73
N ALA A 731 11.27 14.49 16.20
CA ALA A 731 10.95 15.83 15.73
C ALA A 731 11.07 16.90 16.83
N ARG A 732 10.79 16.53 18.09
CA ARG A 732 11.03 17.36 19.26
C ARG A 732 12.53 17.53 19.57
N ARG A 733 13.30 16.44 19.66
CA ARG A 733 14.77 16.49 19.92
C ARG A 733 15.52 17.32 18.87
N GLU A 734 15.09 17.23 17.62
CA GLU A 734 15.69 17.93 16.46
C GLU A 734 15.27 19.41 16.34
N GLY A 735 14.40 19.90 17.23
CA GLY A 735 13.87 21.27 17.18
C GLY A 735 13.03 21.57 15.92
N VAL A 736 12.37 20.57 15.34
CA VAL A 736 11.55 20.73 14.12
C VAL A 736 10.05 20.68 14.36
N SER A 737 9.60 20.19 15.52
CA SER A 737 8.19 20.24 15.94
C SER A 737 7.76 21.65 16.32
N THR A 738 6.56 22.07 15.92
CA THR A 738 5.92 23.33 16.35
C THR A 738 4.84 23.14 17.42
N LEU A 739 4.77 21.97 18.06
CA LEU A 739 3.83 21.75 19.16
C LEU A 739 4.23 22.55 20.43
N PRO A 740 3.26 23.10 21.19
CA PRO A 740 3.53 23.82 22.43
C PRO A 740 4.28 23.01 23.49
N GLU A 741 5.09 23.69 24.29
CA GLU A 741 5.89 23.13 25.38
C GLU A 741 5.03 22.39 26.42
N GLU A 742 3.83 22.90 26.69
CA GLU A 742 2.89 22.38 27.68
C GLU A 742 2.49 20.93 27.39
N LEU A 743 2.36 20.55 26.11
CA LEU A 743 2.07 19.17 25.71
C LEU A 743 3.27 18.25 25.94
N TRP A 744 4.50 18.73 25.70
CA TRP A 744 5.70 17.94 25.94
C TRP A 744 5.91 17.70 27.43
N ASN A 745 5.67 18.71 28.27
CA ASN A 745 5.71 18.58 29.73
C ASN A 745 4.68 17.54 30.24
N GLU A 746 3.46 17.54 29.71
CA GLU A 746 2.45 16.51 30.01
C GLU A 746 2.94 15.10 29.65
N TRP A 747 3.55 14.94 28.47
CA TRP A 747 4.03 13.62 28.02
C TRP A 747 5.34 13.17 28.65
N GLU A 748 6.12 14.07 29.24
CA GLU A 748 7.28 13.74 30.08
C GLU A 748 6.85 13.37 31.51
N GLU A 749 5.79 13.97 32.07
CA GLU A 749 5.23 13.60 33.38
C GLU A 749 4.46 12.26 33.32
N TRP A 750 3.55 12.10 32.35
CA TRP A 750 2.66 10.93 32.23
C TRP A 750 3.20 9.84 31.29
N GLY A 751 4.35 10.11 30.65
CA GLY A 751 5.07 9.17 29.80
C GLY A 751 4.36 8.78 28.50
N ASP A 752 4.88 7.73 27.87
CA ASP A 752 4.42 7.23 26.56
C ASP A 752 2.93 6.88 26.50
N VAL A 753 2.26 6.64 27.64
CA VAL A 753 0.81 6.36 27.69
C VAL A 753 -0.01 7.59 27.29
N ALA A 754 0.36 8.79 27.76
CA ALA A 754 -0.33 10.03 27.41
C ALA A 754 -0.15 10.36 25.92
N LEU A 755 1.09 10.34 25.42
CA LEU A 755 1.37 10.59 24.00
C LEU A 755 0.75 9.52 23.08
N THR A 756 0.78 8.24 23.46
CA THR A 756 0.07 7.19 22.70
C THR A 756 -1.44 7.44 22.67
N SER A 757 -2.02 8.00 23.73
CA SER A 757 -3.45 8.37 23.79
C SER A 757 -3.77 9.63 22.97
N TYR A 758 -2.88 10.63 22.97
CA TYR A 758 -2.95 11.79 22.08
C TYR A 758 -2.99 11.37 20.60
N ILE A 759 -2.13 10.41 20.21
CA ILE A 759 -2.11 9.85 18.85
C ILE A 759 -3.40 9.07 18.58
N ARG A 760 -3.80 8.13 19.47
CA ARG A 760 -5.00 7.30 19.30
C ARG A 760 -6.31 8.11 19.25
N SER A 761 -6.36 9.29 19.85
CA SER A 761 -7.52 10.21 19.75
C SER A 761 -7.59 10.99 18.42
N ARG A 762 -6.55 10.91 17.57
CA ARG A 762 -6.43 11.65 16.30
C ARG A 762 -6.36 10.77 15.05
N VAL A 763 -6.22 9.45 15.21
CA VAL A 763 -6.31 8.51 14.09
C VAL A 763 -7.76 8.26 13.68
N TYR A 764 -8.02 8.33 12.38
CA TYR A 764 -9.29 7.96 11.75
C TYR A 764 -9.57 6.48 11.98
N GLU A 765 -10.75 6.16 12.51
CA GLU A 765 -11.27 4.82 12.72
C GLU A 765 -12.72 4.78 12.20
N PRO A 766 -13.03 3.98 11.15
CA PRO A 766 -14.38 3.90 10.59
C PRO A 766 -15.34 3.24 11.57
N LYS A 767 -16.44 3.92 11.90
CA LYS A 767 -17.37 3.53 12.98
C LYS A 767 -18.83 3.60 12.55
N SER A 768 -19.61 2.67 13.08
CA SER A 768 -21.05 2.53 12.89
C SER A 768 -21.80 2.50 14.24
N PHE A 769 -23.13 2.50 14.18
CA PHE A 769 -24.00 2.61 15.36
C PHE A 769 -23.86 1.44 16.37
N SER A 770 -23.33 0.28 15.95
CA SER A 770 -22.97 -0.81 16.86
C SER A 770 -21.82 -0.41 17.79
N ASP A 771 -20.87 0.36 17.26
CA ASP A 771 -19.53 0.51 17.83
C ASP A 771 -19.53 1.60 18.90
N THR A 772 -20.50 2.52 18.84
CA THR A 772 -20.82 3.52 19.87
C THR A 772 -21.41 2.94 21.17
N ASN A 773 -21.90 1.70 21.16
CA ASN A 773 -22.40 1.03 22.38
C ASN A 773 -21.27 0.28 23.11
N SER A 774 -20.36 -0.36 22.36
CA SER A 774 -19.19 -1.08 22.91
C SER A 774 -18.11 -0.18 23.52
N SER A 775 -18.29 1.14 23.50
CA SER A 775 -17.44 2.14 24.15
C SER A 775 -18.16 2.88 25.29
N ARG A 776 -19.26 2.32 25.81
CA ARG A 776 -20.00 2.76 27.01
C ARG A 776 -20.15 1.65 28.06
N LEU A 777 -19.43 0.54 27.86
CA LEU A 777 -19.24 -0.61 28.73
C LEU A 777 -17.73 -0.80 28.95
#